data_AF-A0A9Q9VVD9-F1
#
_entry.id   AF-A0A9Q9VVD9-F1
#
_cell.length_a   1.000
_cell.length_b   1.000
_cell.length_c   1.000
_cell.angle_alpha   90.00
_cell.angle_beta   90.00
_cell.angle_gamma   90.00
#
_symmetry.space_group_name_H-M   'P 1'
#
loop_
_entity.id
_entity.type
_entity.pdbx_description
1 polymer ?
#
loop_
_entity_poly.entity_id
_entity_poly.type
_entity_poly.pdbx_seq_one_letter_code
_entity_poly.pdbx_strand_id
1 'polypeptide(L)'
;MAVDSLSPDWEFDRFDDGSQKIHTEVQVKNYEKFLEEYSAQLQGIEEALDVSVGDVWDFTLDPIALKLLPYEQSSLLELIKTDNKVLNKVITVYAALCCEVKKLKYEAETKFYNGLLYYGEGVSDTSVVEGESQIQMGRFISFLQELSCFVSRCFEVVVNMVHQLAALYNSNKSATKIIESTGVHFQAMYEHLGELLVVLITLDEIMENHATLKDHWKMYKRLLKSVHHNPAKFAIPEEKLKPFEKLLLKLEGQLLDSMIFQACVEQRFDDPEGDVSVSKNSAFAEEFAYNIRTIFANVESKLGEPSEIDQRDKYAGVCGLFVLHFHIFRTVDKKIYKSLLDVCKKVPAVTLAANIIWFPDTFLVNKVPAAAKLVDKKSIQSIRSSRDAYLQQKAQILMKDMQSYYIFVTSWMMKMESILSKEPKPDKLSEDLSNRCNIFVQGILYAYSISTIIKTTMNMYMSMQRPMTKTSVKALCRLVELLKAVEHTFHRRSLVVADSVSHITQQLQSQALASISTAKKRVISDKKYSEQRLDVLSALVLAENTLNGPSTKERRLVVSLALSVGTQMKTFKDEELLPLQLVLKKLDLISELRERVKVQCDCSFLYWHRTVFPIYLDDVYENAVDAARIHYMFSALRDCVPTMLHAKHMESSDQLLECYDTEIMEILNEHLLDKLCKEIEKDLRLSVHTHLKLDDRNPYKVGMKDLAHFFSLKPIRFFNRFIDIKAYVTHYLDKTFYNLTTVALHDWATYSEMRNLATQRYGLVMTEAHLPSQTLEQGLDVLEIMRNIHVFVSRYLYNLNNQIFIERTSNNKHLNTINIRHIANSIRTHGTGIMNTTVNFTYQFLRKKFYIFSQFMYDEHIKSRLIKDIRFFRETKDQTDQKYPFERAEKFNRGIRKLGLTPDGQSYLDQFRQLISQIGNAMGYVRMIRSGGLHCCSSAIRFVPDLEDIVNFEELVKEEGLSEETQKAARYCTS
;
A
#
# COMPACT_ATOMS: atom_id res chain seq x y z
N MET A 1 -90.24 2.72 -21.51
CA MET A 1 -90.59 2.21 -22.85
C MET A 1 -89.29 1.94 -23.60
N ALA A 2 -89.10 0.68 -24.02
CA ALA A 2 -88.12 0.11 -24.98
C ALA A 2 -86.62 0.47 -24.77
N VAL A 3 -85.67 -0.40 -24.39
CA VAL A 3 -85.30 -1.82 -24.71
C VAL A 3 -84.62 -2.01 -26.08
N ASP A 4 -83.46 -2.70 -26.00
CA ASP A 4 -82.56 -3.32 -27.01
C ASP A 4 -81.40 -2.45 -27.54
N SER A 5 -80.11 -2.85 -27.50
CA SER A 5 -79.48 -4.16 -27.27
C SER A 5 -78.02 -4.00 -26.76
N LEU A 6 -77.69 -4.60 -25.61
CA LEU A 6 -76.33 -4.81 -25.13
C LEU A 6 -75.92 -6.24 -25.50
N SER A 7 -75.00 -6.39 -26.45
CA SER A 7 -74.30 -7.66 -26.69
C SER A 7 -73.14 -7.82 -25.69
N PRO A 8 -72.89 -9.03 -25.19
CA PRO A 8 -71.89 -9.32 -24.16
C PRO A 8 -70.48 -9.44 -24.77
N ASP A 9 -69.50 -9.64 -23.88
CA ASP A 9 -68.10 -9.99 -24.17
C ASP A 9 -67.17 -8.80 -24.43
N TRP A 10 -66.71 -8.16 -23.34
CA TRP A 10 -65.29 -7.96 -23.01
C TRP A 10 -65.21 -7.74 -21.49
N GLU A 11 -65.61 -8.74 -20.70
CA GLU A 11 -65.10 -8.85 -19.33
C GLU A 11 -63.61 -9.20 -19.46
N PHE A 12 -62.72 -8.35 -18.94
CA PHE A 12 -61.33 -8.75 -18.74
C PHE A 12 -61.34 -9.94 -17.79
N ASP A 13 -61.05 -11.12 -18.33
CA ASP A 13 -60.79 -12.31 -17.54
C ASP A 13 -59.80 -11.96 -16.43
N ARG A 14 -60.13 -12.37 -15.21
CA ARG A 14 -59.26 -12.21 -14.05
C ARG A 14 -58.01 -13.05 -14.29
N PHE A 15 -56.97 -12.42 -14.85
CA PHE A 15 -55.64 -12.99 -14.90
C PHE A 15 -55.09 -13.13 -13.48
N ASP A 16 -55.25 -14.33 -12.92
CA ASP A 16 -54.45 -14.80 -11.80
C ASP A 16 -53.65 -16.04 -12.23
N ASP A 17 -52.39 -16.08 -11.77
CA ASP A 17 -51.57 -17.28 -11.52
C ASP A 17 -50.64 -17.92 -12.59
N GLY A 18 -50.11 -17.18 -13.58
CA GLY A 18 -48.97 -17.70 -14.37
C GLY A 18 -48.24 -16.73 -15.29
N SER A 19 -48.95 -15.75 -15.84
CA SER A 19 -48.40 -14.75 -16.77
C SER A 19 -47.40 -13.78 -16.12
N GLN A 20 -47.55 -13.44 -14.84
CA GLN A 20 -46.56 -12.66 -14.10
C GLN A 20 -45.24 -13.42 -13.95
N LYS A 21 -45.28 -14.72 -13.62
CA LYS A 21 -44.09 -15.58 -13.57
C LYS A 21 -43.39 -15.64 -14.92
N ILE A 22 -44.14 -15.87 -15.99
CA ILE A 22 -43.61 -15.93 -17.36
C ILE A 22 -43.02 -14.57 -17.78
N HIS A 23 -43.67 -13.45 -17.45
CA HIS A 23 -43.13 -12.12 -17.74
C HIS A 23 -41.86 -11.82 -16.94
N THR A 24 -41.78 -12.19 -15.66
CA THR A 24 -40.52 -12.15 -14.89
C THR A 24 -39.47 -13.06 -15.48
N GLU A 25 -39.79 -14.29 -15.90
CA GLU A 25 -38.84 -15.21 -16.52
C GLU A 25 -38.31 -14.68 -17.86
N VAL A 26 -39.16 -14.03 -18.67
CA VAL A 26 -38.76 -13.39 -19.93
C VAL A 26 -37.90 -12.17 -19.69
N GLN A 27 -38.23 -11.32 -18.71
CA GLN A 27 -37.37 -10.20 -18.33
C GLN A 27 -36.03 -10.66 -17.74
N VAL A 28 -36.04 -11.71 -16.90
CA VAL A 28 -34.84 -12.34 -16.36
C VAL A 28 -33.99 -12.88 -17.51
N LYS A 29 -34.55 -13.59 -18.49
CA LYS A 29 -33.80 -14.10 -19.66
C LYS A 29 -33.23 -13.00 -20.55
N ASN A 30 -34.00 -11.95 -20.83
CA ASN A 30 -33.51 -10.83 -21.64
C ASN A 30 -32.37 -10.07 -20.94
N TYR A 31 -32.46 -9.94 -19.61
CA TYR A 31 -31.42 -9.32 -18.82
C TYR A 31 -30.23 -10.25 -18.60
N GLU A 32 -30.43 -11.56 -18.45
CA GLU A 32 -29.40 -12.58 -18.40
C GLU A 32 -28.57 -12.54 -19.69
N LYS A 33 -29.22 -12.44 -20.85
CA LYS A 33 -28.53 -12.23 -22.12
C LYS A 33 -27.75 -10.91 -22.17
N PHE A 34 -28.31 -9.81 -21.66
CA PHE A 34 -27.59 -8.54 -21.55
C PHE A 34 -26.38 -8.65 -20.61
N LEU A 35 -26.51 -9.36 -19.48
CA LEU A 35 -25.44 -9.59 -18.54
C LEU A 35 -24.37 -10.53 -19.10
N GLU A 36 -24.73 -11.55 -19.87
CA GLU A 36 -23.79 -12.40 -20.60
C GLU A 36 -23.00 -11.56 -21.61
N GLU A 37 -23.67 -10.70 -22.39
CA GLU A 37 -23.03 -9.78 -23.32
C GLU A 37 -22.12 -8.77 -22.60
N TYR A 38 -22.57 -8.22 -21.46
CA TYR A 38 -21.80 -7.27 -20.65
C TYR A 38 -20.61 -7.94 -19.95
N SER A 39 -20.78 -9.14 -19.41
CA SER A 39 -19.72 -9.93 -18.78
C SER A 39 -18.71 -10.40 -19.81
N ALA A 40 -19.12 -10.77 -21.02
CA ALA A 40 -18.22 -11.04 -22.13
C ALA A 40 -17.42 -9.78 -22.53
N GLN A 41 -18.04 -8.59 -22.51
CA GLN A 41 -17.31 -7.33 -22.73
C GLN A 41 -16.31 -7.04 -21.61
N LEU A 42 -16.69 -7.26 -20.35
CA LEU A 42 -15.81 -7.09 -19.19
C LEU A 42 -14.62 -8.06 -19.23
N GLN A 43 -14.87 -9.32 -19.59
CA GLN A 43 -13.84 -10.33 -19.78
C GLN A 43 -12.92 -9.97 -20.96
N GLY A 44 -13.47 -9.47 -22.06
CA GLY A 44 -12.66 -8.96 -23.18
C GLY A 44 -11.79 -7.77 -22.79
N ILE A 45 -12.24 -6.92 -21.86
CA ILE A 45 -11.43 -5.84 -21.29
C ILE A 45 -10.33 -6.42 -20.38
N GLU A 46 -10.62 -7.43 -19.57
CA GLU A 46 -9.64 -8.13 -18.73
C GLU A 46 -8.53 -8.77 -19.56
N GLU A 47 -8.90 -9.58 -20.55
CA GLU A 47 -7.96 -10.24 -21.48
C GLU A 47 -7.11 -9.24 -22.27
N ALA A 48 -7.65 -8.05 -22.58
CA ALA A 48 -6.92 -6.99 -23.27
C ALA A 48 -5.96 -6.20 -22.34
N LEU A 49 -6.22 -6.19 -21.03
CA LEU A 49 -5.41 -5.48 -20.03
C LEU A 49 -4.35 -6.38 -19.39
N ASP A 50 -4.53 -7.70 -19.41
CA ASP A 50 -3.56 -8.66 -18.88
C ASP A 50 -2.45 -8.99 -19.88
N VAL A 51 -1.22 -8.61 -19.52
CA VAL A 51 0.01 -9.03 -20.23
C VAL A 51 0.66 -10.25 -19.53
N SER A 52 0.08 -10.75 -18.44
CA SER A 52 0.59 -11.90 -17.69
C SER A 52 -0.48 -12.97 -17.50
N VAL A 53 -0.06 -14.24 -17.54
CA VAL A 53 -0.91 -15.46 -17.45
C VAL A 53 -1.40 -15.73 -16.01
N GLY A 54 -1.82 -14.70 -15.28
CA GLY A 54 -2.36 -14.85 -13.93
C GLY A 54 -3.72 -14.17 -13.81
N ASP A 55 -4.78 -14.94 -13.52
CA ASP A 55 -6.20 -14.54 -13.36
C ASP A 55 -6.48 -13.56 -12.20
N VAL A 56 -5.61 -12.57 -11.96
CA VAL A 56 -5.63 -11.77 -10.73
C VAL A 56 -5.18 -10.34 -10.97
N TRP A 57 -6.12 -9.40 -10.90
CA TRP A 57 -5.85 -7.95 -10.84
C TRP A 57 -4.87 -7.61 -9.71
N ASP A 58 -3.74 -6.98 -10.06
CA ASP A 58 -2.70 -6.57 -9.12
C ASP A 58 -2.88 -5.10 -8.72
N PHE A 59 -3.38 -4.89 -7.49
CA PHE A 59 -3.57 -3.58 -6.86
C PHE A 59 -2.34 -2.66 -6.93
N THR A 60 -1.14 -3.22 -7.00
CA THR A 60 0.11 -2.44 -7.06
C THR A 60 0.37 -1.87 -8.45
N LEU A 61 -0.28 -2.38 -9.51
CA LEU A 61 0.05 -2.10 -10.90
C LEU A 61 -1.13 -1.59 -11.75
N ASP A 62 -2.32 -1.39 -11.19
CA ASP A 62 -3.48 -0.95 -11.99
C ASP A 62 -3.34 0.50 -12.50
N PRO A 63 -3.32 0.72 -13.84
CA PRO A 63 -3.40 2.05 -14.43
C PRO A 63 -4.85 2.51 -14.66
N ILE A 64 -5.81 1.58 -14.68
CA ILE A 64 -7.22 1.81 -15.05
C ILE A 64 -8.13 1.27 -13.95
N ALA A 65 -9.16 2.02 -13.58
CA ALA A 65 -10.16 1.61 -12.60
C ALA A 65 -11.56 1.61 -13.21
N LEU A 66 -12.24 0.47 -13.25
CA LEU A 66 -13.63 0.36 -13.74
C LEU A 66 -14.60 1.03 -12.77
N LYS A 67 -15.52 1.89 -13.22
CA LYS A 67 -16.56 2.51 -12.36
C LYS A 67 -17.90 1.83 -12.59
N LEU A 68 -18.38 1.11 -11.57
CA LEU A 68 -19.55 0.22 -11.66
C LEU A 68 -20.86 0.83 -11.09
N LEU A 69 -20.86 2.12 -10.76
CA LEU A 69 -22.03 2.78 -10.18
C LEU A 69 -23.03 3.13 -11.29
N PRO A 70 -24.30 2.70 -11.17
CA PRO A 70 -25.33 3.09 -12.13
C PRO A 70 -25.58 4.60 -12.02
N TYR A 71 -25.59 5.29 -13.16
CA TYR A 71 -25.89 6.72 -13.25
C TYR A 71 -27.32 6.93 -13.76
N GLU A 72 -28.11 7.71 -13.03
CA GLU A 72 -29.48 8.03 -13.45
C GLU A 72 -29.47 9.12 -14.54
N GLN A 73 -30.01 8.79 -15.71
CA GLN A 73 -30.18 9.75 -16.80
C GLN A 73 -31.52 10.49 -16.74
N SER A 74 -32.51 9.94 -16.02
CA SER A 74 -33.85 10.51 -15.88
C SER A 74 -33.89 11.58 -14.80
N SER A 75 -34.67 12.64 -15.00
CA SER A 75 -34.90 13.64 -13.96
C SER A 75 -35.83 13.13 -12.85
N LEU A 76 -35.75 13.71 -11.64
CA LEU A 76 -36.67 13.37 -10.53
C LEU A 76 -38.15 13.55 -10.93
N LEU A 77 -38.45 14.55 -11.77
CA LEU A 77 -39.81 14.81 -12.28
C LEU A 77 -40.30 13.72 -13.23
N GLU A 78 -39.40 13.04 -13.94
CA GLU A 78 -39.74 11.93 -14.82
C GLU A 78 -39.95 10.63 -14.05
N LEU A 79 -39.19 10.44 -12.97
CA LEU A 79 -39.32 9.28 -12.08
C LEU A 79 -40.59 9.34 -11.22
N ILE A 80 -40.99 10.54 -10.77
CA ILE A 80 -42.14 10.74 -9.87
C ILE A 80 -43.39 11.08 -10.69
N LYS A 81 -43.96 10.08 -11.33
CA LYS A 81 -45.19 10.20 -12.13
C LYS A 81 -46.26 9.22 -11.68
N THR A 82 -47.33 9.77 -11.11
CA THR A 82 -48.58 9.07 -10.79
C THR A 82 -49.79 9.96 -11.08
N ASP A 83 -51.01 9.40 -11.05
CA ASP A 83 -52.25 10.16 -11.25
C ASP A 83 -52.49 11.20 -10.14
N ASN A 84 -51.91 11.01 -8.96
CA ASN A 84 -51.98 11.94 -7.85
C ASN A 84 -50.90 13.04 -7.95
N LYS A 85 -51.27 14.16 -8.57
CA LYS A 85 -50.39 15.32 -8.75
C LYS A 85 -49.91 15.94 -7.43
N VAL A 86 -50.71 15.85 -6.36
CA VAL A 86 -50.38 16.45 -5.07
C VAL A 86 -49.29 15.64 -4.36
N LEU A 87 -49.45 14.31 -4.33
CA LEU A 87 -48.43 13.40 -3.85
C LEU A 87 -47.12 13.55 -4.63
N ASN A 88 -47.19 13.62 -5.96
CA ASN A 88 -45.99 13.81 -6.79
C ASN A 88 -45.26 15.09 -6.42
N LYS A 89 -45.97 16.20 -6.16
CA LYS A 89 -45.36 17.46 -5.76
C LYS A 89 -44.63 17.34 -4.43
N VAL A 90 -45.26 16.73 -3.42
CA VAL A 90 -44.63 16.55 -2.09
C VAL A 90 -43.39 15.68 -2.18
N ILE A 91 -43.49 14.50 -2.83
CA ILE A 91 -42.34 13.60 -2.99
C ILE A 91 -41.23 14.23 -3.81
N THR A 92 -41.55 15.03 -4.85
CA THR A 92 -40.55 15.74 -5.65
C THR A 92 -39.78 16.76 -4.82
N VAL A 93 -40.47 17.58 -4.02
CA VAL A 93 -39.81 18.57 -3.16
C VAL A 93 -38.91 17.89 -2.12
N TYR A 94 -39.40 16.83 -1.47
CA TYR A 94 -38.63 16.09 -0.47
C TYR A 94 -37.44 15.36 -1.09
N ALA A 95 -37.63 14.70 -2.24
CA ALA A 95 -36.55 14.05 -2.96
C ALA A 95 -35.48 15.05 -3.41
N ALA A 96 -35.88 16.23 -3.90
CA ALA A 96 -34.95 17.28 -4.31
C ALA A 96 -34.11 17.80 -3.13
N LEU A 97 -34.75 18.09 -1.99
CA LEU A 97 -34.05 18.54 -0.77
C LEU A 97 -33.09 17.46 -0.24
N CYS A 98 -33.52 16.21 -0.17
CA CYS A 98 -32.64 15.10 0.25
C CYS A 98 -31.45 14.91 -0.71
N CYS A 99 -31.66 15.03 -2.03
CA CYS A 99 -30.58 14.98 -3.01
C CYS A 99 -29.61 16.16 -2.86
N GLU A 100 -30.12 17.35 -2.55
CA GLU A 100 -29.30 18.53 -2.28
C GLU A 100 -28.44 18.34 -1.03
N VAL A 101 -29.02 17.82 0.06
CA VAL A 101 -28.26 17.46 1.28
C VAL A 101 -27.11 16.51 0.95
N LYS A 102 -27.36 15.45 0.16
CA LYS A 102 -26.30 14.51 -0.23
C LYS A 102 -25.18 15.19 -1.02
N LYS A 103 -25.51 16.14 -1.89
CA LYS A 103 -24.52 16.93 -2.65
C LYS A 103 -23.69 17.82 -1.72
N LEU A 104 -24.34 18.52 -0.79
CA LEU A 104 -23.67 19.37 0.18
C LEU A 104 -22.74 18.58 1.10
N LYS A 105 -23.19 17.40 1.56
CA LYS A 105 -22.35 16.48 2.34
C LYS A 105 -21.13 16.01 1.56
N TYR A 106 -21.31 15.58 0.32
CA TYR A 106 -20.21 15.17 -0.55
C TYR A 106 -19.21 16.31 -0.80
N GLU A 107 -19.70 17.53 -1.03
CA GLU A 107 -18.85 18.72 -1.19
C GLU A 107 -18.08 19.05 0.10
N ALA A 108 -18.71 18.94 1.26
CA ALA A 108 -18.05 19.13 2.56
C ALA A 108 -16.92 18.12 2.77
N GLU A 109 -17.19 16.83 2.60
CA GLU A 109 -16.24 15.73 2.83
C GLU A 109 -15.05 15.77 1.87
N THR A 110 -15.28 16.09 0.60
CA THR A 110 -14.22 16.05 -0.43
C THR A 110 -13.40 17.33 -0.47
N LYS A 111 -14.04 18.51 -0.39
CA LYS A 111 -13.39 19.80 -0.61
C LYS A 111 -13.06 20.51 0.69
N PHE A 112 -14.05 20.71 1.56
CA PHE A 112 -13.92 21.63 2.69
C PHE A 112 -13.21 21.02 3.90
N TYR A 113 -13.53 19.78 4.28
CA TYR A 113 -12.86 19.12 5.42
C TYR A 113 -11.37 18.96 5.15
N ASN A 114 -11.01 18.43 3.99
CA ASN A 114 -9.61 18.19 3.63
C ASN A 114 -8.83 19.51 3.55
N GLY A 115 -9.39 20.54 2.91
CA GLY A 115 -8.73 21.85 2.81
C GLY A 115 -8.49 22.52 4.17
N LEU A 116 -9.39 22.31 5.14
CA LEU A 116 -9.22 22.79 6.52
C LEU A 116 -8.21 21.94 7.30
N LEU A 117 -8.34 20.61 7.24
CA LEU A 117 -7.50 19.66 7.99
C LEU A 117 -6.02 19.80 7.66
N TYR A 118 -5.66 19.95 6.38
CA TYR A 118 -4.25 20.08 5.97
C TYR A 118 -3.67 21.49 6.10
N TYR A 119 -4.45 22.47 6.57
CA TYR A 119 -3.95 23.84 6.68
C TYR A 119 -2.76 23.93 7.65
N GLY A 120 -1.62 24.42 7.13
CA GLY A 120 -0.38 24.58 7.91
C GLY A 120 0.55 23.37 7.88
N GLU A 121 0.14 22.25 7.28
CA GLU A 121 1.01 21.09 7.07
C GLU A 121 1.99 21.31 5.91
N GLY A 122 3.14 20.63 5.96
CA GLY A 122 4.20 20.66 4.92
C GLY A 122 5.13 21.87 4.95
N VAL A 123 5.03 22.73 5.97
CA VAL A 123 6.00 23.80 6.25
C VAL A 123 7.05 23.23 7.19
N SER A 124 8.33 23.24 6.80
CA SER A 124 9.39 22.76 7.68
C SER A 124 9.63 23.75 8.82
N ASP A 125 9.68 23.26 10.07
CA ASP A 125 9.94 24.08 11.28
C ASP A 125 11.25 24.89 11.21
N THR A 126 12.17 24.49 10.32
CA THR A 126 13.47 25.12 10.09
C THR A 126 13.43 26.34 9.16
N SER A 127 12.29 26.63 8.53
CA SER A 127 12.20 27.63 7.45
C SER A 127 11.05 28.64 7.57
N VAL A 128 10.53 28.93 8.77
CA VAL A 128 9.50 29.97 8.92
C VAL A 128 10.10 31.35 8.66
N VAL A 129 10.16 31.75 7.39
CA VAL A 129 10.58 33.10 6.98
C VAL A 129 9.51 34.08 7.48
N GLU A 130 9.95 35.21 8.03
CA GLU A 130 9.04 36.26 8.48
C GLU A 130 8.13 36.71 7.31
N GLY A 131 6.81 36.50 7.44
CA GLY A 131 5.83 36.81 6.39
C GLY A 131 5.13 35.60 5.76
N GLU A 132 5.66 34.39 5.92
CA GLU A 132 5.14 33.20 5.24
C GLU A 132 3.73 32.80 5.72
N SER A 133 3.47 32.88 7.03
CA SER A 133 2.15 32.60 7.60
C SER A 133 1.07 33.56 7.10
N GLN A 134 1.43 34.83 6.85
CA GLN A 134 0.53 35.82 6.27
C GLN A 134 0.27 35.56 4.78
N ILE A 135 1.24 35.06 4.03
CA ILE A 135 1.07 34.66 2.62
C ILE A 135 0.14 33.45 2.54
N GLN A 136 0.36 32.43 3.38
CA GLN A 136 -0.49 31.25 3.45
C GLN A 136 -1.94 31.61 3.79
N MET A 137 -2.14 32.47 4.79
CA MET A 137 -3.48 32.98 5.10
C MET A 137 -4.07 33.80 3.94
N GLY A 138 -3.27 34.65 3.29
CA GLY A 138 -3.69 35.43 2.12
C GLY A 138 -4.26 34.57 1.00
N ARG A 139 -3.62 33.42 0.70
CA ARG A 139 -4.11 32.42 -0.26
C ARG A 139 -5.37 31.71 0.21
N PHE A 140 -5.47 31.45 1.51
CA PHE A 140 -6.56 30.70 2.11
C PHE A 140 -7.86 31.49 2.25
N ILE A 141 -7.83 32.82 2.17
CA ILE A 141 -9.03 33.67 2.32
C ILE A 141 -10.10 33.39 1.25
N SER A 142 -9.71 33.11 0.00
CA SER A 142 -10.68 32.75 -1.04
C SER A 142 -11.43 31.46 -0.68
N PHE A 143 -10.71 30.47 -0.15
CA PHE A 143 -11.29 29.22 0.33
C PHE A 143 -12.22 29.45 1.53
N LEU A 144 -11.86 30.30 2.49
CA LEU A 144 -12.74 30.67 3.60
C LEU A 144 -14.00 31.41 3.13
N GLN A 145 -13.89 32.24 2.09
CA GLN A 145 -15.06 32.89 1.48
C GLN A 145 -16.00 31.88 0.82
N GLU A 146 -15.48 30.92 0.06
CA GLU A 146 -16.27 29.83 -0.51
C GLU A 146 -16.94 28.99 0.59
N LEU A 147 -16.22 28.70 1.68
CA LEU A 147 -16.77 28.00 2.85
C LEU A 147 -17.90 28.78 3.53
N SER A 148 -17.78 30.11 3.64
CA SER A 148 -18.85 30.96 4.17
C SER A 148 -20.12 30.88 3.32
N CYS A 149 -19.98 30.88 1.98
CA CYS A 149 -21.11 30.70 1.07
C CYS A 149 -21.73 29.30 1.20
N PHE A 150 -20.90 28.25 1.29
CA PHE A 150 -21.35 26.88 1.53
C PHE A 150 -22.16 26.76 2.82
N VAL A 151 -21.65 27.31 3.93
CA VAL A 151 -22.36 27.34 5.22
C VAL A 151 -23.69 28.07 5.11
N SER A 152 -23.73 29.22 4.43
CA SER A 152 -24.99 29.94 4.18
C SER A 152 -25.98 29.10 3.36
N ARG A 153 -25.51 28.33 2.37
CA ARG A 153 -26.39 27.42 1.62
C ARG A 153 -26.95 26.30 2.49
N CYS A 154 -26.13 25.70 3.36
CA CYS A 154 -26.59 24.71 4.33
C CYS A 154 -27.69 25.27 5.23
N PHE A 155 -27.53 26.51 5.70
CA PHE A 155 -28.53 27.20 6.53
C PHE A 155 -29.87 27.35 5.81
N GLU A 156 -29.85 27.80 4.55
CA GLU A 156 -31.06 27.92 3.71
C GLU A 156 -31.77 26.58 3.51
N VAL A 157 -31.02 25.50 3.26
CA VAL A 157 -31.59 24.16 3.08
C VAL A 157 -32.22 23.65 4.36
N VAL A 158 -31.59 23.86 5.53
CA VAL A 158 -32.17 23.51 6.83
C VAL A 158 -33.48 24.25 7.06
N VAL A 159 -33.52 25.57 6.83
CA VAL A 159 -34.75 26.38 6.98
C VAL A 159 -35.84 25.87 6.04
N ASN A 160 -35.51 25.64 4.77
CA ASN A 160 -36.47 25.14 3.79
C ASN A 160 -37.03 23.76 4.18
N MET A 161 -36.18 22.80 4.59
CA MET A 161 -36.65 21.49 5.05
C MET A 161 -37.61 21.61 6.25
N VAL A 162 -37.30 22.46 7.23
CA VAL A 162 -38.16 22.71 8.38
C VAL A 162 -39.48 23.36 7.97
N HIS A 163 -39.45 24.34 7.06
CA HIS A 163 -40.67 24.98 6.53
C HIS A 163 -41.56 24.00 5.75
N GLN A 164 -41.00 23.18 4.88
CA GLN A 164 -41.79 22.20 4.12
C GLN A 164 -42.41 21.15 5.05
N LEU A 165 -41.68 20.68 6.07
CA LEU A 165 -42.22 19.75 7.07
C LEU A 165 -43.32 20.42 7.92
N ALA A 166 -43.11 21.66 8.36
CA ALA A 166 -44.11 22.41 9.13
C ALA A 166 -45.39 22.67 8.32
N ALA A 167 -45.26 22.93 7.01
CA ALA A 167 -46.38 23.12 6.10
C ALA A 167 -47.17 21.83 5.88
N LEU A 168 -46.50 20.67 5.84
CA LEU A 168 -47.16 19.37 5.74
C LEU A 168 -47.90 19.00 7.04
N TYR A 169 -47.25 19.15 8.20
CA TYR A 169 -47.79 18.76 9.51
C TYR A 169 -48.53 19.92 10.20
N ASN A 170 -49.45 20.58 9.50
CA ASN A 170 -50.22 21.69 10.06
C ASN A 170 -51.54 21.23 10.69
N SER A 171 -51.78 21.59 11.96
CA SER A 171 -53.01 21.28 12.68
C SER A 171 -54.12 22.32 12.52
N ASN A 172 -53.86 23.41 11.80
CA ASN A 172 -54.79 24.53 11.68
C ASN A 172 -55.98 24.15 10.78
N LYS A 173 -57.19 24.12 11.34
CA LYS A 173 -58.42 23.68 10.63
C LYS A 173 -58.82 24.56 9.43
N SER A 174 -58.26 25.77 9.34
CA SER A 174 -58.49 26.75 8.27
C SER A 174 -57.48 26.68 7.12
N ALA A 175 -56.38 25.92 7.27
CA ALA A 175 -55.37 25.77 6.22
C ALA A 175 -55.73 24.60 5.29
N THR A 176 -55.53 24.78 3.99
CA THR A 176 -55.74 23.74 2.98
C THR A 176 -54.79 22.57 3.26
N LYS A 177 -55.31 21.43 3.73
CA LYS A 177 -54.51 20.21 3.90
C LYS A 177 -54.00 19.76 2.52
N ILE A 178 -52.68 19.71 2.35
CA ILE A 178 -52.05 19.30 1.09
C ILE A 178 -52.14 17.77 0.94
N ILE A 179 -51.87 17.02 2.01
CA ILE A 179 -52.05 15.56 2.13
C ILE A 179 -52.61 15.30 3.53
N GLU A 180 -53.38 14.22 3.72
CA GLU A 180 -53.75 13.78 5.06
C GLU A 180 -52.54 13.11 5.76
N SER A 181 -51.78 13.92 6.50
CA SER A 181 -50.52 13.55 7.13
C SER A 181 -50.64 12.67 8.38
N THR A 182 -51.87 12.30 8.79
CA THR A 182 -52.12 11.51 10.00
C THR A 182 -51.48 10.13 9.88
N GLY A 183 -50.43 9.87 10.67
CA GLY A 183 -49.68 8.61 10.63
C GLY A 183 -48.73 8.44 9.43
N VAL A 184 -48.40 9.52 8.71
CA VAL A 184 -47.26 9.53 7.78
C VAL A 184 -46.02 9.97 8.53
N HIS A 185 -44.95 9.18 8.48
CA HIS A 185 -43.68 9.55 9.11
C HIS A 185 -42.57 9.53 8.05
N PHE A 186 -42.19 10.71 7.54
CA PHE A 186 -41.11 10.85 6.56
C PHE A 186 -39.71 10.75 7.21
N GLN A 187 -39.39 9.58 7.76
CA GLN A 187 -38.14 9.35 8.50
C GLN A 187 -36.89 9.73 7.67
N ALA A 188 -36.89 9.45 6.36
CA ALA A 188 -35.80 9.80 5.46
C ALA A 188 -35.47 11.30 5.46
N MET A 189 -36.46 12.19 5.58
CA MET A 189 -36.22 13.64 5.64
C MET A 189 -35.44 14.03 6.91
N TYR A 190 -35.80 13.43 8.05
CA TYR A 190 -35.11 13.67 9.32
C TYR A 190 -33.70 13.10 9.32
N GLU A 191 -33.49 11.92 8.72
CA GLU A 191 -32.15 11.33 8.57
C GLU A 191 -31.24 12.24 7.75
N HIS A 192 -31.69 12.75 6.60
CA HIS A 192 -30.91 13.68 5.78
C HIS A 192 -30.70 15.03 6.49
N LEU A 193 -31.71 15.56 7.18
CA LEU A 193 -31.54 16.76 8.00
C LEU A 193 -30.48 16.56 9.08
N GLY A 194 -30.46 15.39 9.73
CA GLY A 194 -29.44 14.99 10.69
C GLY A 194 -28.04 14.93 10.05
N GLU A 195 -27.91 14.38 8.84
CA GLU A 195 -26.65 14.34 8.10
C GLU A 195 -26.11 15.75 7.81
N LEU A 196 -26.97 16.68 7.38
CA LEU A 196 -26.55 18.07 7.13
C LEU A 196 -26.13 18.78 8.43
N LEU A 197 -26.81 18.51 9.54
CA LEU A 197 -26.42 19.03 10.85
C LEU A 197 -25.06 18.47 11.31
N VAL A 198 -24.79 17.18 11.06
CA VAL A 198 -23.46 16.60 11.33
C VAL A 198 -22.39 17.32 10.54
N VAL A 199 -22.66 17.69 9.28
CA VAL A 199 -21.68 18.45 8.48
C VAL A 199 -21.27 19.75 9.17
N LEU A 200 -22.24 20.49 9.70
CA LEU A 200 -21.99 21.74 10.42
C LEU A 200 -21.26 21.50 11.74
N ILE A 201 -21.59 20.42 12.47
CA ILE A 201 -20.88 20.02 13.69
C ILE A 201 -19.43 19.68 13.37
N THR A 202 -19.16 18.92 12.30
CA THR A 202 -17.81 18.55 11.88
C THR A 202 -16.98 19.79 11.52
N LEU A 203 -17.56 20.78 10.83
CA LEU A 203 -16.87 22.04 10.54
C LEU A 203 -16.50 22.80 11.83
N ASP A 204 -17.41 22.90 12.79
CA ASP A 204 -17.14 23.56 14.08
C ASP A 204 -16.00 22.86 14.84
N GLU A 205 -16.02 21.53 14.91
CA GLU A 205 -15.01 20.73 15.60
C GLU A 205 -13.64 20.76 14.90
N ILE A 206 -13.60 20.80 13.56
CA ILE A 206 -12.36 21.04 12.80
C ILE A 206 -11.80 22.42 13.18
N MET A 207 -12.61 23.48 13.07
CA MET A 207 -12.17 24.85 13.38
C MET A 207 -11.75 25.03 14.85
N GLU A 208 -12.41 24.33 15.78
CA GLU A 208 -12.08 24.39 17.20
C GLU A 208 -10.66 23.89 17.46
N ASN A 209 -10.31 22.74 16.85
CA ASN A 209 -9.02 22.06 17.01
C ASN A 209 -7.84 22.71 16.24
N HIS A 210 -8.10 23.56 15.24
CA HIS A 210 -7.03 24.21 14.44
C HIS A 210 -6.45 25.46 15.11
N ALA A 211 -5.49 25.27 16.04
CA ALA A 211 -4.78 26.37 16.67
C ALA A 211 -3.95 27.21 15.67
N THR A 212 -3.28 26.54 14.72
CA THR A 212 -2.41 27.17 13.71
C THR A 212 -3.18 28.15 12.83
N LEU A 213 -4.38 27.77 12.39
CA LEU A 213 -5.27 28.64 11.60
C LEU A 213 -5.66 29.90 12.37
N LYS A 214 -6.03 29.76 13.65
CA LYS A 214 -6.41 30.89 14.51
C LYS A 214 -5.24 31.84 14.74
N ASP A 215 -4.02 31.32 14.86
CA ASP A 215 -2.83 32.14 15.05
C ASP A 215 -2.39 32.85 13.77
N HIS A 216 -2.39 32.15 12.63
CA HIS A 216 -2.16 32.77 11.31
C HIS A 216 -3.20 33.86 11.01
N TRP A 217 -4.46 33.65 11.39
CA TRP A 217 -5.52 34.66 11.25
C TRP A 217 -5.23 35.93 12.06
N LYS A 218 -4.82 35.77 13.33
CA LYS A 218 -4.41 36.90 14.20
C LYS A 218 -3.23 37.66 13.60
N MET A 219 -2.22 36.94 13.08
CA MET A 219 -1.05 37.54 12.44
C MET A 219 -1.44 38.32 11.17
N TYR A 220 -2.32 37.76 10.34
CA TYR A 220 -2.83 38.41 9.13
C TYR A 220 -3.63 39.69 9.46
N LYS A 221 -4.48 39.66 10.49
CA LYS A 221 -5.18 40.87 10.98
C LYS A 221 -4.21 41.95 11.49
N ARG A 222 -3.11 41.58 12.14
CA ARG A 222 -2.07 42.54 12.57
C ARG A 222 -1.35 43.16 11.37
N LEU A 223 -1.07 42.36 10.34
CA LEU A 223 -0.50 42.86 9.07
C LEU A 223 -1.43 43.89 8.43
N LEU A 224 -2.73 43.59 8.32
CA LEU A 224 -3.71 44.51 7.73
C LEU A 224 -3.82 45.84 8.49
N LYS A 225 -3.77 45.82 9.82
CA LYS A 225 -3.68 47.05 10.61
C LYS A 225 -2.46 47.87 10.23
N SER A 226 -1.31 47.23 9.99
CA SER A 226 -0.08 47.92 9.58
C SER A 226 -0.18 48.50 8.16
N VAL A 227 -0.83 47.78 7.24
CA VAL A 227 -1.14 48.25 5.88
C VAL A 227 -2.08 49.46 5.90
N HIS A 228 -3.09 49.45 6.78
CA HIS A 228 -4.03 50.56 6.95
C HIS A 228 -3.32 51.87 7.34
N HIS A 229 -2.25 51.79 8.16
CA HIS A 229 -1.49 52.97 8.55
C HIS A 229 -0.58 53.51 7.43
N ASN A 230 -0.24 52.71 6.42
CA ASN A 230 0.64 53.12 5.31
C ASN A 230 0.23 52.52 3.94
N PRO A 231 -0.96 52.85 3.39
CA PRO A 231 -1.46 52.20 2.15
C PRO A 231 -0.56 52.45 0.92
N ALA A 232 0.06 53.63 0.85
CA ALA A 232 0.92 54.04 -0.27
C ALA A 232 2.18 53.16 -0.43
N LYS A 233 2.70 52.57 0.67
CA LYS A 233 3.86 51.66 0.62
C LYS A 233 3.55 50.31 -0.01
N PHE A 234 2.28 49.90 -0.01
CA PHE A 234 1.84 48.58 -0.48
C PHE A 234 1.06 48.63 -1.79
N ALA A 235 0.91 49.82 -2.40
CA ALA A 235 0.14 50.04 -3.63
C ALA A 235 -1.32 49.55 -3.57
N ILE A 236 -1.96 49.59 -2.39
CA ILE A 236 -3.36 49.18 -2.20
C ILE A 236 -4.27 50.42 -2.12
N PRO A 237 -5.36 50.49 -2.90
CA PRO A 237 -6.34 51.57 -2.79
C PRO A 237 -7.08 51.52 -1.44
N GLU A 238 -7.10 52.64 -0.71
CA GLU A 238 -7.74 52.74 0.62
C GLU A 238 -9.24 52.41 0.59
N GLU A 239 -9.91 52.71 -0.53
CA GLU A 239 -11.33 52.40 -0.76
C GLU A 239 -11.64 50.90 -0.71
N LYS A 240 -10.67 50.03 -1.05
CA LYS A 240 -10.84 48.57 -1.05
C LYS A 240 -10.56 47.92 0.31
N LEU A 241 -9.88 48.63 1.22
CA LEU A 241 -9.51 48.10 2.55
C LEU A 241 -10.73 47.96 3.47
N LYS A 242 -11.61 48.97 3.55
CA LYS A 242 -12.79 48.93 4.43
C LYS A 242 -13.77 47.79 4.11
N PRO A 243 -14.15 47.54 2.83
CA PRO A 243 -14.97 46.38 2.48
C PRO A 243 -14.30 45.04 2.81
N PHE A 244 -12.97 44.96 2.63
CA PHE A 244 -12.20 43.76 2.94
C PHE A 244 -12.14 43.47 4.45
N GLU A 245 -11.90 44.49 5.29
CA GLU A 245 -11.97 44.35 6.74
C GLU A 245 -13.37 43.89 7.20
N LYS A 246 -14.43 44.42 6.60
CA LYS A 246 -15.80 43.98 6.87
C LYS A 246 -16.02 42.52 6.48
N LEU A 247 -15.48 42.08 5.34
CA LEU A 247 -15.51 40.67 4.94
C LEU A 247 -14.78 39.79 5.96
N LEU A 248 -13.58 40.18 6.40
CA LEU A 248 -12.82 39.41 7.39
C LEU A 248 -13.56 39.30 8.73
N LEU A 249 -14.16 40.39 9.21
CA LEU A 249 -14.99 40.35 10.42
C LEU A 249 -16.20 39.42 10.26
N LYS A 250 -16.83 39.40 9.07
CA LYS A 250 -17.91 38.45 8.77
C LYS A 250 -17.41 37.01 8.78
N LEU A 251 -16.26 36.73 8.15
CA LEU A 251 -15.66 35.39 8.13
C LEU A 251 -15.27 34.91 9.53
N GLU A 252 -14.72 35.80 10.36
CA GLU A 252 -14.37 35.50 11.75
C GLU A 252 -15.60 35.10 12.56
N GLY A 253 -16.64 35.95 12.55
CA GLY A 253 -17.87 35.68 13.30
C GLY A 253 -18.68 34.49 12.80
N GLN A 254 -18.61 34.17 11.50
CA GLN A 254 -19.35 33.05 10.92
C GLN A 254 -18.58 31.72 11.04
N LEU A 255 -17.26 31.70 10.86
CA LEU A 255 -16.47 30.46 10.70
C LEU A 255 -15.49 30.19 11.85
N LEU A 256 -14.80 31.20 12.38
CA LEU A 256 -13.66 31.01 13.29
C LEU A 256 -14.06 30.96 14.77
N ASP A 257 -15.22 31.51 15.12
CA ASP A 257 -15.76 31.47 16.48
C ASP A 257 -16.35 30.09 16.87
N SER A 258 -16.28 29.08 15.99
CA SER A 258 -16.82 27.73 16.20
C SER A 258 -18.32 27.74 16.58
N MET A 259 -19.08 28.62 15.92
CA MET A 259 -20.50 28.83 16.13
C MET A 259 -21.33 28.54 14.88
N ILE A 260 -20.82 27.80 13.91
CA ILE A 260 -21.52 27.48 12.66
C ILE A 260 -22.81 26.72 12.96
N PHE A 261 -22.73 25.66 13.77
CA PHE A 261 -23.90 24.88 14.15
C PHE A 261 -24.85 25.70 15.04
N GLN A 262 -24.32 26.51 15.95
CA GLN A 262 -25.16 27.35 16.82
C GLN A 262 -25.95 28.38 16.01
N ALA A 263 -25.29 29.06 15.08
CA ALA A 263 -25.92 30.00 14.16
C ALA A 263 -27.01 29.31 13.32
N CYS A 264 -26.82 28.05 12.93
CA CYS A 264 -27.83 27.27 12.19
C CYS A 264 -29.09 26.99 13.01
N VAL A 265 -28.97 26.61 14.28
CA VAL A 265 -30.11 26.24 15.13
C VAL A 265 -30.82 27.47 15.74
N GLU A 266 -30.17 28.63 15.77
CA GLU A 266 -30.74 29.90 16.24
C GLU A 266 -31.34 30.75 15.12
N GLN A 267 -31.39 30.24 13.89
CA GLN A 267 -32.04 30.93 12.76
C GLN A 267 -33.50 31.25 13.05
N ARG A 268 -34.01 32.26 12.35
CA ARG A 268 -35.43 32.60 12.38
C ARG A 268 -36.20 31.60 11.53
N PHE A 269 -36.80 30.61 12.19
CA PHE A 269 -37.67 29.62 11.53
C PHE A 269 -39.11 30.10 11.35
N ASP A 270 -39.58 31.08 12.13
CA ASP A 270 -40.89 31.70 11.88
C ASP A 270 -40.72 32.85 10.89
N ASP A 271 -41.35 32.72 9.73
CA ASP A 271 -41.42 33.79 8.73
C ASP A 271 -42.63 34.69 9.04
N PRO A 272 -42.43 36.01 9.28
CA PRO A 272 -43.55 36.93 9.48
C PRO A 272 -44.45 37.10 8.24
N GLU A 273 -43.97 36.77 7.04
CA GLU A 273 -44.75 36.80 5.78
C GLU A 273 -45.36 35.44 5.40
N GLY A 274 -44.98 34.35 6.10
CA GLY A 274 -45.42 32.99 5.79
C GLY A 274 -46.71 32.58 6.51
N ASP A 275 -47.57 31.82 5.82
CA ASP A 275 -48.85 31.32 6.37
C ASP A 275 -48.72 30.28 7.51
N VAL A 276 -47.52 29.72 7.73
CA VAL A 276 -47.28 28.61 8.67
C VAL A 276 -46.28 29.01 9.75
N SER A 277 -46.74 29.11 11.01
CA SER A 277 -45.85 29.27 12.17
C SER A 277 -45.22 27.92 12.53
N VAL A 278 -43.88 27.87 12.60
CA VAL A 278 -43.12 26.66 12.93
C VAL A 278 -43.07 26.45 14.43
N SER A 279 -42.72 27.47 15.21
CA SER A 279 -42.46 27.32 16.66
C SER A 279 -43.73 27.01 17.47
N LYS A 280 -44.88 27.47 16.99
CA LYS A 280 -46.19 27.27 17.64
C LYS A 280 -46.96 26.04 17.15
N ASN A 281 -46.43 25.30 16.17
CA ASN A 281 -47.11 24.13 15.64
C ASN A 281 -46.86 22.89 16.52
N SER A 282 -47.82 22.58 17.39
CA SER A 282 -47.73 21.43 18.31
C SER A 282 -47.74 20.08 17.60
N ALA A 283 -48.46 19.94 16.48
CA ALA A 283 -48.51 18.70 15.73
C ALA A 283 -47.16 18.39 15.07
N PHE A 284 -46.53 19.40 14.48
CA PHE A 284 -45.17 19.24 13.94
C PHE A 284 -44.15 18.94 15.04
N ALA A 285 -44.26 19.57 16.22
CA ALA A 285 -43.38 19.28 17.36
C ALA A 285 -43.46 17.81 17.81
N GLU A 286 -44.67 17.26 17.94
CA GLU A 286 -44.90 15.87 18.31
C GLU A 286 -44.36 14.88 17.26
N GLU A 287 -44.58 15.17 15.98
CA GLU A 287 -44.07 14.37 14.87
C GLU A 287 -42.54 14.39 14.79
N PHE A 288 -41.92 15.56 15.01
CA PHE A 288 -40.46 15.68 15.09
C PHE A 288 -39.91 14.83 16.25
N ALA A 289 -40.50 14.94 17.44
CA ALA A 289 -40.10 14.15 18.60
C ALA A 289 -40.33 12.63 18.42
N TYR A 290 -41.39 12.24 17.71
CA TYR A 290 -41.62 10.83 17.33
C TYR A 290 -40.50 10.30 16.43
N ASN A 291 -40.15 11.03 15.37
CA ASN A 291 -39.09 10.63 14.44
C ASN A 291 -37.72 10.54 15.14
N ILE A 292 -37.38 11.48 16.02
CA ILE A 292 -36.15 11.39 16.85
C ILE A 292 -36.13 10.09 17.66
N ARG A 293 -37.23 9.74 18.34
CA ARG A 293 -37.32 8.51 19.16
C ARG A 293 -37.18 7.25 18.31
N THR A 294 -37.85 7.20 17.16
CA THR A 294 -37.81 6.04 16.27
C THR A 294 -36.43 5.84 15.66
N ILE A 295 -35.79 6.91 15.17
CA ILE A 295 -34.42 6.84 14.64
C ILE A 295 -33.45 6.44 15.76
N PHE A 296 -33.58 7.04 16.94
CA PHE A 296 -32.72 6.72 18.08
C PHE A 296 -32.85 5.26 18.53
N ALA A 297 -34.06 4.70 18.64
CA ALA A 297 -34.27 3.30 19.01
C ALA A 297 -33.64 2.32 17.99
N ASN A 298 -33.76 2.64 16.69
CA ASN A 298 -33.14 1.87 15.62
C ASN A 298 -31.60 1.91 15.66
N VAL A 299 -31.03 3.05 16.08
CA VAL A 299 -29.58 3.25 16.22
C VAL A 299 -29.06 2.58 17.51
N GLU A 300 -29.71 2.81 18.64
CA GLU A 300 -29.31 2.30 19.97
C GLU A 300 -29.27 0.76 20.01
N SER A 301 -30.20 0.09 19.34
CA SER A 301 -30.26 -1.37 19.30
C SER A 301 -29.07 -2.06 18.62
N LYS A 302 -28.28 -1.33 17.82
CA LYS A 302 -27.14 -1.86 17.07
C LYS A 302 -25.80 -1.25 17.46
N LEU A 303 -25.79 -0.17 18.23
CA LEU A 303 -24.56 0.49 18.67
C LEU A 303 -23.74 -0.42 19.59
N GLY A 304 -22.49 -0.68 19.20
CA GLY A 304 -21.56 -1.55 19.92
C GLY A 304 -21.73 -3.04 19.61
N GLU A 305 -22.65 -3.40 18.70
CA GLU A 305 -22.83 -4.78 18.23
C GLU A 305 -21.96 -5.07 17.00
N PRO A 306 -21.60 -6.33 16.72
CA PRO A 306 -20.86 -6.70 15.50
C PRO A 306 -21.61 -6.42 14.18
N SER A 307 -22.89 -6.07 14.25
CA SER A 307 -23.76 -5.75 13.10
C SER A 307 -23.84 -4.24 12.77
N GLU A 308 -22.97 -3.45 13.39
CA GLU A 308 -22.85 -2.00 13.19
C GLU A 308 -22.21 -1.67 11.81
N ILE A 309 -22.70 -0.62 11.13
CA ILE A 309 -22.29 -0.17 9.78
C ILE A 309 -22.20 1.35 9.70
N ASP A 310 -23.19 2.09 10.21
CA ASP A 310 -23.29 3.55 10.09
C ASP A 310 -23.98 4.21 11.30
N GLN A 311 -24.18 3.43 12.37
CA GLN A 311 -24.98 3.85 13.51
C GLN A 311 -24.31 4.97 14.32
N ARG A 312 -22.98 5.08 14.32
CA ARG A 312 -22.29 6.17 15.03
C ARG A 312 -22.49 7.52 14.36
N ASP A 313 -22.45 7.56 13.04
CA ASP A 313 -22.70 8.78 12.27
C ASP A 313 -24.17 9.21 12.43
N LYS A 314 -25.09 8.24 12.37
CA LYS A 314 -26.52 8.47 12.64
C LYS A 314 -26.76 8.95 14.07
N TYR A 315 -26.02 8.45 15.05
CA TYR A 315 -26.13 8.91 16.43
C TYR A 315 -25.73 10.39 16.58
N ALA A 316 -24.66 10.83 15.90
CA ALA A 316 -24.32 12.26 15.84
C ALA A 316 -25.45 13.09 15.21
N GLY A 317 -26.08 12.57 14.14
CA GLY A 317 -27.26 13.18 13.52
C GLY A 317 -28.46 13.29 14.46
N VAL A 318 -28.75 12.24 15.23
CA VAL A 318 -29.82 12.24 16.25
C VAL A 318 -29.55 13.29 17.34
N CYS A 319 -28.31 13.42 17.81
CA CYS A 319 -27.94 14.48 18.75
C CYS A 319 -28.15 15.87 18.14
N GLY A 320 -27.75 16.09 16.89
CA GLY A 320 -28.00 17.34 16.16
C GLY A 320 -29.50 17.67 16.05
N LEU A 321 -30.32 16.69 15.65
CA LEU A 321 -31.78 16.82 15.55
C LEU A 321 -32.43 17.14 16.89
N PHE A 322 -31.96 16.52 17.99
CA PHE A 322 -32.45 16.80 19.33
C PHE A 322 -32.18 18.25 19.75
N VAL A 323 -30.98 18.76 19.44
CA VAL A 323 -30.63 20.17 19.72
C VAL A 323 -31.47 21.13 18.87
N LEU A 324 -31.68 20.83 17.58
CA LEU A 324 -32.52 21.64 16.71
C LEU A 324 -33.98 21.68 17.21
N HIS A 325 -34.55 20.52 17.56
CA HIS A 325 -35.89 20.43 18.15
C HIS A 325 -36.01 21.31 19.42
N PHE A 326 -35.02 21.27 20.31
CA PHE A 326 -35.01 22.12 21.50
C PHE A 326 -35.00 23.62 21.15
N HIS A 327 -34.22 24.06 20.15
CA HIS A 327 -34.13 25.48 19.80
C HIS A 327 -35.40 26.00 19.11
N ILE A 328 -36.06 25.18 18.29
CA ILE A 328 -37.31 25.54 17.61
C ILE A 328 -38.48 25.61 18.59
N PHE A 329 -38.70 24.56 19.40
CA PHE A 329 -39.92 24.42 20.21
C PHE A 329 -39.74 24.79 21.69
N ARG A 330 -38.49 24.94 22.16
CA ARG A 330 -38.15 25.22 23.58
C ARG A 330 -38.68 24.16 24.56
N THR A 331 -38.92 22.93 24.09
CA THR A 331 -39.34 21.78 24.89
C THR A 331 -38.20 20.77 25.06
N VAL A 332 -38.12 20.12 26.24
CA VAL A 332 -37.08 19.14 26.57
C VAL A 332 -37.71 17.82 27.01
N ASP A 333 -37.41 16.73 26.30
CA ASP A 333 -37.70 15.38 26.77
C ASP A 333 -36.56 14.86 27.64
N LYS A 334 -36.79 14.85 28.97
CA LYS A 334 -35.80 14.37 29.96
C LYS A 334 -35.45 12.89 29.79
N LYS A 335 -36.38 12.05 29.31
CA LYS A 335 -36.12 10.61 29.13
C LYS A 335 -35.16 10.38 27.96
N ILE A 336 -35.46 10.99 26.81
CA ILE A 336 -34.59 10.89 25.63
C ILE A 336 -33.21 11.47 25.93
N TYR A 337 -33.13 12.65 26.58
CA TYR A 337 -31.85 13.25 26.94
C TYR A 337 -30.98 12.35 27.83
N LYS A 338 -31.60 11.67 28.80
CA LYS A 338 -30.89 10.70 29.65
C LYS A 338 -30.43 9.48 28.85
N SER A 339 -31.27 8.92 27.99
CA SER A 339 -30.89 7.80 27.13
C SER A 339 -29.75 8.16 26.17
N LEU A 340 -29.77 9.36 25.57
CA LEU A 340 -28.69 9.86 24.73
C LEU A 340 -27.35 9.90 25.49
N LEU A 341 -27.36 10.36 26.75
CA LEU A 341 -26.16 10.39 27.59
C LEU A 341 -25.72 8.98 28.07
N ASP A 342 -26.65 8.07 28.30
CA ASP A 342 -26.33 6.70 28.71
C ASP A 342 -25.62 5.91 27.59
N VAL A 343 -25.93 6.21 26.32
CA VAL A 343 -25.20 5.65 25.16
C VAL A 343 -23.71 6.02 25.17
N CYS A 344 -23.34 7.18 25.72
CA CYS A 344 -21.93 7.59 25.85
C CYS A 344 -21.08 6.61 26.68
N LYS A 345 -21.70 5.78 27.53
CA LYS A 345 -20.99 4.73 28.27
C LYS A 345 -20.55 3.57 27.36
N LYS A 346 -21.31 3.30 26.29
CA LYS A 346 -20.99 2.29 25.28
C LYS A 346 -20.06 2.85 24.21
N VAL A 347 -20.36 4.06 23.74
CA VAL A 347 -19.63 4.77 22.68
C VAL A 347 -19.19 6.13 23.21
N PRO A 348 -18.00 6.22 23.84
CA PRO A 348 -17.56 7.43 24.54
C PRO A 348 -17.10 8.57 23.62
N ALA A 349 -16.88 8.26 22.34
CA ALA A 349 -16.34 9.15 21.31
C ALA A 349 -16.77 8.66 19.92
N VAL A 350 -17.00 9.62 19.00
CA VAL A 350 -17.22 9.35 17.57
C VAL A 350 -16.16 10.10 16.79
N THR A 351 -15.54 9.45 15.81
CA THR A 351 -14.60 10.12 14.90
C THR A 351 -15.42 10.74 13.77
N LEU A 352 -15.40 12.07 13.61
CA LEU A 352 -16.17 12.76 12.58
C LEU A 352 -15.40 12.85 11.26
N ALA A 353 -14.14 13.27 11.30
CA ALA A 353 -13.28 13.39 10.13
C ALA A 353 -11.82 13.20 10.53
N ALA A 354 -11.08 12.34 9.84
CA ALA A 354 -9.67 12.04 10.09
C ALA A 354 -9.32 11.85 11.59
N ASN A 355 -8.61 12.81 12.20
CA ASN A 355 -8.20 12.83 13.61
C ASN A 355 -9.17 13.53 14.57
N ILE A 356 -10.25 14.13 14.05
CA ILE A 356 -11.21 14.90 14.84
C ILE A 356 -12.18 13.98 15.57
N ILE A 357 -12.06 13.96 16.91
CA ILE A 357 -13.02 13.29 17.78
C ILE A 357 -14.07 14.28 18.25
N TRP A 358 -15.30 13.80 18.20
CA TRP A 358 -16.44 14.43 18.82
C TRP A 358 -16.90 13.66 20.05
N PHE A 359 -17.22 14.41 21.09
CA PHE A 359 -17.64 13.91 22.39
C PHE A 359 -19.11 14.26 22.64
N PRO A 360 -20.04 13.30 22.46
CA PRO A 360 -21.48 13.58 22.49
C PRO A 360 -21.96 14.16 23.82
N ASP A 361 -21.35 13.74 24.94
CA ASP A 361 -21.65 14.24 26.28
C ASP A 361 -21.32 15.73 26.43
N THR A 362 -20.15 16.14 25.93
CA THR A 362 -19.73 17.55 25.99
C THR A 362 -20.59 18.42 25.09
N PHE A 363 -20.91 17.94 23.88
CA PHE A 363 -21.76 18.63 22.93
C PHE A 363 -23.17 18.87 23.49
N LEU A 364 -23.83 17.83 23.99
CA LEU A 364 -25.20 17.93 24.52
C LEU A 364 -25.27 18.86 25.73
N VAL A 365 -24.28 18.81 26.64
CA VAL A 365 -24.24 19.69 27.82
C VAL A 365 -24.02 21.14 27.43
N ASN A 366 -23.16 21.41 26.45
CA ASN A 366 -22.85 22.77 26.00
C ASN A 366 -24.00 23.39 25.20
N LYS A 367 -24.62 22.62 24.29
CA LYS A 367 -25.65 23.12 23.38
C LYS A 367 -27.06 23.13 23.99
N VAL A 368 -27.32 22.34 25.04
CA VAL A 368 -28.61 22.36 25.76
C VAL A 368 -28.40 22.48 27.29
N PRO A 369 -27.91 23.63 27.80
CA PRO A 369 -27.65 23.82 29.23
C PRO A 369 -28.90 23.66 30.11
N ALA A 370 -30.08 23.96 29.57
CA ALA A 370 -31.36 23.79 30.26
C ALA A 370 -31.65 22.31 30.56
N ALA A 371 -31.36 21.41 29.63
CA ALA A 371 -31.51 19.97 29.83
C ALA A 371 -30.43 19.41 30.77
N ALA A 372 -29.20 19.92 30.68
CA ALA A 372 -28.12 19.54 31.59
C ALA A 372 -28.44 19.82 33.07
N LYS A 373 -29.15 20.91 33.37
CA LYS A 373 -29.63 21.23 34.74
C LYS A 373 -30.66 20.24 35.28
N LEU A 374 -31.34 19.47 34.42
CA LEU A 374 -32.35 18.49 34.80
C LEU A 374 -31.76 17.13 35.19
N VAL A 375 -30.45 16.93 35.00
CA VAL A 375 -29.70 15.69 35.28
C VAL A 375 -28.71 15.92 36.43
N ASP A 376 -28.51 14.90 37.27
CA ASP A 376 -27.60 14.99 38.42
C ASP A 376 -26.15 15.22 37.97
N LYS A 377 -25.46 16.20 38.56
CA LYS A 377 -24.04 16.51 38.27
C LYS A 377 -23.12 15.29 38.42
N LYS A 378 -23.43 14.39 39.36
CA LYS A 378 -22.69 13.12 39.57
C LYS A 378 -22.77 12.19 38.36
N SER A 379 -23.92 12.16 37.67
CA SER A 379 -24.13 11.34 36.47
C SER A 379 -23.33 11.87 35.26
N ILE A 380 -23.22 13.19 35.13
CA ILE A 380 -22.39 13.80 34.07
C ILE A 380 -20.90 13.53 34.35
N GLN A 381 -20.48 13.61 35.61
CA GLN A 381 -19.09 13.34 35.99
C GLN A 381 -18.70 11.86 35.84
N SER A 382 -19.63 10.93 36.11
CA SER A 382 -19.36 9.50 35.91
C SER A 382 -19.18 9.12 34.43
N ILE A 383 -19.87 9.79 33.51
CA ILE A 383 -19.66 9.59 32.06
C ILE A 383 -18.24 10.01 31.66
N ARG A 384 -17.73 11.13 32.19
CA ARG A 384 -16.34 11.55 31.95
C ARG A 384 -15.33 10.54 32.48
N SER A 385 -15.51 10.05 33.71
CA SER A 385 -14.64 8.99 34.27
C SER A 385 -14.75 7.66 33.50
N SER A 386 -15.91 7.36 32.92
CA SER A 386 -16.09 6.14 32.11
C SER A 386 -15.26 6.16 30.82
N ARG A 387 -14.92 7.34 30.28
CA ARG A 387 -14.05 7.47 29.10
C ARG A 387 -12.63 6.97 29.38
N ASP A 388 -12.06 7.35 30.51
CA ASP A 388 -10.73 6.89 30.92
C ASP A 388 -10.71 5.38 31.15
N ALA A 389 -11.74 4.85 31.82
CA ALA A 389 -11.89 3.42 32.06
C ALA A 389 -12.05 2.62 30.74
N TYR A 390 -12.81 3.15 29.78
CA TYR A 390 -12.98 2.55 28.46
C TYR A 390 -11.64 2.40 27.72
N LEU A 391 -10.81 3.45 27.70
CA LEU A 391 -9.52 3.40 27.02
C LEU A 391 -8.57 2.38 27.66
N GLN A 392 -8.54 2.31 29.00
CA GLN A 392 -7.75 1.31 29.73
C GLN A 392 -8.23 -0.13 29.45
N GLN A 393 -9.54 -0.36 29.46
CA GLN A 393 -10.12 -1.66 29.14
C GLN A 393 -9.83 -2.05 27.69
N LYS A 394 -9.96 -1.10 26.75
CA LYS A 394 -9.65 -1.35 25.34
C LYS A 394 -8.19 -1.68 25.11
N ALA A 395 -7.25 -1.01 25.80
CA ALA A 395 -5.83 -1.34 25.73
C ALA A 395 -5.53 -2.80 26.08
N GLN A 396 -6.23 -3.36 27.08
CA GLN A 396 -6.04 -4.74 27.54
C GLN A 396 -6.65 -5.77 26.58
N ILE A 397 -7.80 -5.46 25.97
CA ILE A 397 -8.54 -6.39 25.11
C ILE A 397 -8.06 -6.33 23.65
N LEU A 398 -7.40 -5.26 23.22
CA LEU A 398 -6.98 -5.00 21.84
C LEU A 398 -6.22 -6.16 21.18
N MET A 399 -5.31 -6.83 21.90
CA MET A 399 -4.59 -7.99 21.38
C MET A 399 -5.53 -9.17 21.06
N LYS A 400 -6.52 -9.41 21.93
CA LYS A 400 -7.53 -10.45 21.74
C LYS A 400 -8.46 -10.11 20.58
N ASP A 401 -8.85 -8.84 20.47
CA ASP A 401 -9.65 -8.34 19.35
C ASP A 401 -8.88 -8.55 18.03
N MET A 402 -7.60 -8.19 17.97
CA MET A 402 -6.74 -8.40 16.80
C MET A 402 -6.66 -9.87 16.38
N GLN A 403 -6.42 -10.78 17.32
CA GLN A 403 -6.37 -12.22 17.03
C GLN A 403 -7.71 -12.76 16.51
N SER A 404 -8.82 -12.27 17.08
CA SER A 404 -10.17 -12.69 16.68
C SER A 404 -10.48 -12.23 15.25
N TYR A 405 -10.23 -10.95 14.94
CA TYR A 405 -10.43 -10.41 13.60
C TYR A 405 -9.48 -11.00 12.57
N TYR A 406 -8.25 -11.37 12.95
CA TYR A 406 -7.34 -12.10 12.07
C TYR A 406 -7.97 -13.42 11.59
N ILE A 407 -8.55 -14.21 12.50
CA ILE A 407 -9.24 -15.46 12.17
C ILE A 407 -10.50 -15.19 11.34
N PHE A 408 -11.30 -14.18 11.70
CA PHE A 408 -12.54 -13.86 10.99
C PHE A 408 -12.28 -13.40 9.56
N VAL A 409 -11.31 -12.51 9.35
CA VAL A 409 -10.95 -11.98 8.02
C VAL A 409 -10.33 -13.07 7.17
N THR A 410 -9.37 -13.84 7.69
CA THR A 410 -8.75 -14.94 6.93
C THR A 410 -9.77 -16.02 6.53
N SER A 411 -10.68 -16.39 7.45
CA SER A 411 -11.80 -17.29 7.15
C SER A 411 -12.73 -16.72 6.08
N TRP A 412 -13.05 -15.43 6.16
CA TRP A 412 -13.88 -14.75 5.18
C TRP A 412 -13.22 -14.66 3.80
N MET A 413 -11.91 -14.36 3.73
CA MET A 413 -11.14 -14.36 2.48
C MET A 413 -11.18 -15.73 1.80
N MET A 414 -11.00 -16.81 2.57
CA MET A 414 -11.11 -18.17 2.02
C MET A 414 -12.52 -18.49 1.50
N LYS A 415 -13.57 -18.05 2.21
CA LYS A 415 -14.96 -18.20 1.75
C LYS A 415 -15.23 -17.40 0.48
N MET A 416 -14.71 -16.18 0.40
CA MET A 416 -14.82 -15.30 -0.77
C MET A 416 -14.17 -15.99 -1.98
N GLU A 417 -12.94 -16.46 -1.86
CA GLU A 417 -12.27 -17.18 -2.95
C GLU A 417 -13.02 -18.47 -3.35
N SER A 418 -13.49 -19.25 -2.37
CA SER A 418 -14.20 -20.51 -2.64
C SER A 418 -15.54 -20.34 -3.36
N ILE A 419 -16.22 -19.20 -3.19
CA ILE A 419 -17.53 -18.96 -3.81
C ILE A 419 -17.38 -18.32 -5.18
N LEU A 420 -16.35 -17.50 -5.35
CA LEU A 420 -16.04 -16.90 -6.64
C LEU A 420 -15.38 -17.92 -7.60
N SER A 421 -14.80 -19.00 -7.09
CA SER A 421 -14.22 -20.08 -7.90
C SER A 421 -15.22 -21.17 -8.31
N LYS A 422 -16.49 -21.11 -7.87
CA LYS A 422 -17.51 -22.12 -8.20
C LYS A 422 -18.31 -21.67 -9.41
N GLU A 423 -18.36 -22.52 -10.44
CA GLU A 423 -19.29 -22.33 -11.56
C GLU A 423 -20.75 -22.31 -11.05
N PRO A 424 -21.56 -21.35 -11.50
CA PRO A 424 -22.95 -21.23 -11.07
C PRO A 424 -23.75 -22.45 -11.54
N LYS A 425 -24.38 -23.17 -10.60
CA LYS A 425 -25.34 -24.23 -10.93
C LYS A 425 -26.74 -23.62 -11.06
N PRO A 426 -27.43 -23.78 -12.21
CA PRO A 426 -28.70 -23.11 -12.48
C PRO A 426 -29.80 -23.45 -11.45
N ASP A 427 -29.84 -24.70 -10.96
CA ASP A 427 -30.87 -25.17 -10.02
C ASP A 427 -30.76 -24.58 -8.59
N LYS A 428 -29.68 -23.85 -8.25
CA LYS A 428 -29.46 -23.24 -6.92
C LYS A 428 -29.09 -21.77 -6.97
N LEU A 429 -29.32 -21.09 -8.09
CA LEU A 429 -28.89 -19.70 -8.31
C LEU A 429 -29.39 -18.73 -7.21
N SER A 430 -30.66 -18.83 -6.80
CA SER A 430 -31.23 -17.95 -5.75
C SER A 430 -30.58 -18.14 -4.37
N GLU A 431 -30.23 -19.39 -4.01
CA GLU A 431 -29.57 -19.69 -2.73
C GLU A 431 -28.10 -19.25 -2.77
N ASP A 432 -27.43 -19.46 -3.91
CA ASP A 432 -26.05 -19.01 -4.12
C ASP A 432 -25.92 -17.49 -4.08
N LEU A 433 -26.82 -16.75 -4.75
CA LEU A 433 -26.85 -15.29 -4.72
C LEU A 433 -27.13 -14.74 -3.31
N SER A 434 -28.02 -15.37 -2.53
CA SER A 434 -28.26 -15.00 -1.13
C SER A 434 -27.01 -15.22 -0.27
N ASN A 435 -26.30 -16.34 -0.48
CA ASN A 435 -25.04 -16.63 0.20
C ASN A 435 -23.93 -15.61 -0.18
N ARG A 436 -23.78 -15.30 -1.46
CA ARG A 436 -22.88 -14.23 -1.96
C ARG A 436 -23.20 -12.88 -1.32
N CYS A 437 -24.47 -12.50 -1.30
CA CYS A 437 -24.93 -11.27 -0.66
C CYS A 437 -24.54 -11.21 0.82
N ASN A 438 -24.74 -12.29 1.57
CA ASN A 438 -24.40 -12.32 2.99
C ASN A 438 -22.88 -12.21 3.22
N ILE A 439 -22.05 -12.78 2.35
CA ILE A 439 -20.59 -12.69 2.45
C ILE A 439 -20.08 -11.30 2.10
N PHE A 440 -20.65 -10.65 1.09
CA PHE A 440 -20.32 -9.26 0.78
C PHE A 440 -20.66 -8.33 1.94
N VAL A 441 -21.86 -8.50 2.53
CA VAL A 441 -22.27 -7.75 3.72
C VAL A 441 -21.36 -8.05 4.91
N GLN A 442 -20.97 -9.31 5.12
CA GLN A 442 -20.03 -9.71 6.17
C GLN A 442 -18.66 -9.02 6.01
N GLY A 443 -18.15 -8.91 4.79
CA GLY A 443 -16.91 -8.18 4.50
C GLY A 443 -16.99 -6.70 4.89
N ILE A 444 -18.11 -6.03 4.56
CA ILE A 444 -18.37 -4.64 4.98
C ILE A 444 -18.42 -4.52 6.51
N LEU A 445 -19.10 -5.44 7.19
CA LEU A 445 -19.22 -5.42 8.66
C LEU A 445 -17.86 -5.57 9.34
N TYR A 446 -17.00 -6.46 8.84
CA TYR A 446 -15.64 -6.60 9.33
C TYR A 446 -14.78 -5.37 9.06
N ALA A 447 -14.86 -4.79 7.86
CA ALA A 447 -14.17 -3.55 7.53
C ALA A 447 -14.60 -2.40 8.47
N TYR A 448 -15.91 -2.19 8.66
CA TYR A 448 -16.44 -1.16 9.55
C TYR A 448 -15.98 -1.36 11.00
N SER A 449 -16.07 -2.58 11.51
CA SER A 449 -15.71 -2.89 12.90
C SER A 449 -14.21 -2.65 13.14
N ILE A 450 -13.35 -3.10 12.23
CA ILE A 450 -11.90 -2.89 12.29
C ILE A 450 -11.56 -1.40 12.19
N SER A 451 -12.11 -0.70 11.17
CA SER A 451 -11.91 0.73 10.95
C SER A 451 -12.31 1.55 12.18
N THR A 452 -13.45 1.22 12.77
CA THR A 452 -13.97 1.87 13.99
C THR A 452 -13.06 1.64 15.19
N ILE A 453 -12.56 0.42 15.40
CA ILE A 453 -11.62 0.12 16.49
C ILE A 453 -10.35 0.95 16.33
N ILE A 454 -9.77 0.99 15.12
CA ILE A 454 -8.53 1.71 14.83
C ILE A 454 -8.73 3.21 15.03
N LYS A 455 -9.70 3.82 14.30
CA LYS A 455 -9.98 5.26 14.34
C LYS A 455 -10.30 5.73 15.76
N THR A 456 -11.23 5.06 16.44
CA THR A 456 -11.64 5.46 17.79
C THR A 456 -10.47 5.35 18.77
N THR A 457 -9.69 4.28 18.71
CA THR A 457 -8.61 4.04 19.68
C THR A 457 -7.44 4.98 19.46
N MET A 458 -6.93 5.10 18.23
CA MET A 458 -5.80 5.99 17.90
C MET A 458 -6.14 7.45 18.20
N ASN A 459 -7.31 7.92 17.75
CA ASN A 459 -7.69 9.29 17.99
C ASN A 459 -7.92 9.55 19.49
N MET A 460 -8.47 8.60 20.26
CA MET A 460 -8.68 8.80 21.70
C MET A 460 -7.36 8.95 22.45
N TYR A 461 -6.34 8.18 22.10
CA TYR A 461 -5.00 8.35 22.68
C TYR A 461 -4.43 9.74 22.40
N MET A 462 -4.59 10.22 21.15
CA MET A 462 -4.14 11.56 20.74
C MET A 462 -4.90 12.68 21.46
N SER A 463 -6.23 12.63 21.46
CA SER A 463 -7.10 13.65 22.08
C SER A 463 -6.94 13.70 23.61
N MET A 464 -6.77 12.53 24.25
CA MET A 464 -6.56 12.45 25.71
C MET A 464 -5.09 12.63 26.12
N GLN A 465 -4.18 12.83 25.16
CA GLN A 465 -2.73 12.99 25.36
C GLN A 465 -2.13 11.87 26.23
N ARG A 466 -2.56 10.62 26.01
CA ARG A 466 -2.04 9.45 26.74
C ARG A 466 -1.07 8.65 25.86
N PRO A 467 0.05 8.15 26.41
CA PRO A 467 0.99 7.35 25.64
C PRO A 467 0.41 5.96 25.31
N MET A 468 0.71 5.47 24.11
CA MET A 468 0.39 4.11 23.68
C MET A 468 1.57 3.17 23.97
N THR A 469 1.28 1.93 24.35
CA THR A 469 2.31 0.90 24.48
C THR A 469 2.73 0.35 23.11
N LYS A 470 3.98 -0.09 22.97
CA LYS A 470 4.47 -0.72 21.71
C LYS A 470 3.61 -1.91 21.29
N THR A 471 3.10 -2.69 22.24
CA THR A 471 2.23 -3.84 21.96
C THR A 471 0.88 -3.41 21.38
N SER A 472 0.26 -2.36 21.91
CA SER A 472 -0.98 -1.80 21.34
C SER A 472 -0.75 -1.21 19.95
N VAL A 473 0.39 -0.53 19.72
CA VAL A 473 0.75 -0.02 18.38
C VAL A 473 0.89 -1.16 17.37
N LYS A 474 1.66 -2.21 17.71
CA LYS A 474 1.82 -3.40 16.85
C LYS A 474 0.45 -4.03 16.53
N ALA A 475 -0.44 -4.17 17.52
CA ALA A 475 -1.79 -4.70 17.32
C ALA A 475 -2.64 -3.86 16.37
N LEU A 476 -2.60 -2.52 16.51
CA LEU A 476 -3.33 -1.61 15.63
C LEU A 476 -2.78 -1.63 14.20
N CYS A 477 -1.46 -1.74 14.02
CA CYS A 477 -0.86 -1.88 12.70
C CYS A 477 -1.31 -3.18 12.02
N ARG A 478 -1.41 -4.29 12.76
CA ARG A 478 -1.99 -5.54 12.23
C ARG A 478 -3.47 -5.39 11.85
N LEU A 479 -4.25 -4.62 12.60
CA LEU A 479 -5.63 -4.31 12.24
C LEU A 479 -5.71 -3.46 10.95
N VAL A 480 -4.80 -2.50 10.75
CA VAL A 480 -4.68 -1.73 9.50
C VAL A 480 -4.38 -2.65 8.32
N GLU A 481 -3.44 -3.59 8.48
CA GLU A 481 -3.12 -4.59 7.45
C GLU A 481 -4.36 -5.43 7.10
N LEU A 482 -5.12 -5.89 8.10
CA LEU A 482 -6.35 -6.65 7.89
C LEU A 482 -7.44 -5.83 7.17
N LEU A 483 -7.58 -4.54 7.48
CA LEU A 483 -8.53 -3.66 6.81
C LEU A 483 -8.21 -3.52 5.32
N LYS A 484 -6.93 -3.38 4.98
CA LYS A 484 -6.46 -3.35 3.59
C LYS A 484 -6.49 -4.70 2.90
N ALA A 485 -6.33 -5.80 3.64
CA ALA A 485 -6.55 -7.14 3.11
C ALA A 485 -8.02 -7.35 2.67
N VAL A 486 -8.98 -6.81 3.41
CA VAL A 486 -10.41 -6.84 3.02
C VAL A 486 -10.63 -6.07 1.72
N GLU A 487 -10.11 -4.83 1.63
CA GLU A 487 -10.19 -4.04 0.39
C GLU A 487 -9.55 -4.76 -0.80
N HIS A 488 -8.35 -5.30 -0.60
CA HIS A 488 -7.62 -6.02 -1.63
C HIS A 488 -8.38 -7.27 -2.10
N THR A 489 -9.07 -7.97 -1.21
CA THR A 489 -9.87 -9.15 -1.57
C THR A 489 -11.04 -8.78 -2.48
N PHE A 490 -11.72 -7.66 -2.20
CA PHE A 490 -12.76 -7.13 -3.10
C PHE A 490 -12.18 -6.66 -4.43
N HIS A 491 -10.98 -6.05 -4.41
CA HIS A 491 -10.31 -5.55 -5.61
C HIS A 491 -9.86 -6.69 -6.54
N ARG A 492 -9.25 -7.73 -5.95
CA ARG A 492 -8.71 -8.90 -6.65
C ARG A 492 -9.74 -9.60 -7.55
N ARG A 493 -11.01 -9.56 -7.16
CA ARG A 493 -12.13 -10.20 -7.85
C ARG A 493 -13.19 -9.19 -8.27
N SER A 494 -12.78 -7.96 -8.57
CA SER A 494 -13.66 -6.83 -8.86
C SER A 494 -14.72 -7.15 -9.93
N LEU A 495 -14.36 -7.91 -10.97
CA LEU A 495 -15.22 -8.30 -12.08
C LEU A 495 -16.33 -9.28 -11.65
N VAL A 496 -15.95 -10.38 -10.97
CA VAL A 496 -16.93 -11.35 -10.46
C VAL A 496 -17.84 -10.72 -9.40
N VAL A 497 -17.30 -9.79 -8.60
CA VAL A 497 -18.09 -8.99 -7.66
C VAL A 497 -19.06 -8.08 -8.42
N ALA A 498 -18.64 -7.42 -9.49
CA ALA A 498 -19.50 -6.55 -10.32
C ALA A 498 -20.69 -7.31 -10.92
N ASP A 499 -20.42 -8.47 -11.50
CA ASP A 499 -21.43 -9.36 -12.07
C ASP A 499 -22.40 -9.85 -10.99
N SER A 500 -21.87 -10.36 -9.87
CA SER A 500 -22.66 -10.83 -8.74
C SER A 500 -23.55 -9.74 -8.13
N VAL A 501 -23.06 -8.50 -8.02
CA VAL A 501 -23.83 -7.35 -7.50
C VAL A 501 -25.07 -7.09 -8.36
N SER A 502 -24.96 -7.20 -9.69
CA SER A 502 -26.07 -6.98 -10.62
C SER A 502 -27.18 -8.02 -10.40
N HIS A 503 -26.81 -9.29 -10.30
CA HIS A 503 -27.75 -10.39 -10.03
C HIS A 503 -28.38 -10.30 -8.63
N ILE A 504 -27.60 -10.01 -7.59
CA ILE A 504 -28.10 -9.85 -6.21
C ILE A 504 -29.11 -8.70 -6.14
N THR A 505 -28.80 -7.57 -6.80
CA THR A 505 -29.68 -6.40 -6.84
C THR A 505 -31.04 -6.76 -7.43
N GLN A 506 -31.05 -7.48 -8.56
CA GLN A 506 -32.30 -7.92 -9.21
C GLN A 506 -33.12 -8.86 -8.32
N GLN A 507 -32.46 -9.80 -7.64
CA GLN A 507 -33.13 -10.73 -6.72
C GLN A 507 -33.78 -9.98 -5.55
N LEU A 508 -33.08 -9.01 -4.96
CA LEU A 508 -33.59 -8.18 -3.86
C LEU A 508 -34.74 -7.27 -4.33
N GLN A 509 -34.64 -6.70 -5.53
CA GLN A 509 -35.74 -5.92 -6.13
C GLN A 509 -36.98 -6.78 -6.35
N SER A 510 -36.84 -7.99 -6.88
CA SER A 510 -37.96 -8.93 -7.07
C SER A 510 -38.65 -9.27 -5.75
N GLN A 511 -37.88 -9.52 -4.68
CA GLN A 511 -38.44 -9.75 -3.33
C GLN A 511 -39.21 -8.53 -2.81
N ALA A 512 -38.67 -7.32 -2.97
CA ALA A 512 -39.34 -6.09 -2.55
C ALA A 512 -40.63 -5.84 -3.35
N LEU A 513 -40.58 -6.05 -4.68
CA LEU A 513 -41.72 -5.91 -5.58
C LEU A 513 -42.85 -6.90 -5.24
N ALA A 514 -42.53 -8.15 -4.90
CA ALA A 514 -43.52 -9.14 -4.49
C ALA A 514 -44.27 -8.72 -3.22
N SER A 515 -43.55 -8.19 -2.22
CA SER A 515 -44.16 -7.66 -0.99
C SER A 515 -45.06 -6.45 -1.28
N ILE A 516 -44.60 -5.50 -2.11
CA ILE A 516 -45.37 -4.30 -2.48
C ILE A 516 -46.61 -4.66 -3.29
N SER A 517 -46.50 -5.59 -4.25
CA SER A 517 -47.62 -6.09 -5.05
C SER A 517 -48.70 -6.73 -4.18
N THR A 518 -48.29 -7.50 -3.15
CA THR A 518 -49.22 -8.11 -2.19
C THR A 518 -49.96 -7.06 -1.36
N ALA A 519 -49.28 -6.00 -0.94
CA ALA A 519 -49.90 -4.87 -0.24
C ALA A 519 -50.85 -4.08 -1.16
N LYS A 520 -50.45 -3.85 -2.41
CA LYS A 520 -51.27 -3.18 -3.44
C LYS A 520 -52.57 -3.95 -3.72
N LYS A 521 -52.50 -5.28 -3.92
CA LYS A 521 -53.69 -6.13 -4.10
C LYS A 521 -54.67 -6.00 -2.92
N ARG A 522 -54.15 -5.92 -1.68
CA ARG A 522 -54.97 -5.70 -0.48
C ARG A 522 -55.69 -4.35 -0.48
N VAL A 523 -54.99 -3.26 -0.80
CA VAL A 523 -55.58 -1.92 -0.88
C VAL A 523 -56.68 -1.84 -1.95
N ILE A 524 -56.46 -2.49 -3.10
CA ILE A 524 -57.43 -2.53 -4.21
C ILE A 524 -58.68 -3.37 -3.85
N SER A 525 -58.53 -4.43 -3.05
CA SER A 525 -59.63 -5.32 -2.68
C SER A 525 -60.69 -4.68 -1.76
N ASP A 526 -60.35 -3.60 -1.07
CA ASP A 526 -61.25 -2.92 -0.14
C ASP A 526 -62.07 -1.82 -0.85
N LYS A 527 -63.40 -2.02 -0.92
CA LYS A 527 -64.32 -1.21 -1.73
C LYS A 527 -64.66 0.19 -1.18
N LYS A 528 -64.17 0.59 0.01
CA LYS A 528 -64.45 1.93 0.56
C LYS A 528 -63.51 3.00 -0.03
N TYR A 529 -64.07 4.08 -0.58
CA TYR A 529 -63.28 5.20 -1.10
C TYR A 529 -62.84 6.13 0.03
N SER A 530 -61.55 6.49 0.09
CA SER A 530 -61.04 7.59 0.91
C SER A 530 -59.83 8.26 0.25
N GLU A 531 -59.64 9.55 0.45
CA GLU A 531 -58.48 10.30 -0.07
C GLU A 531 -57.15 9.69 0.41
N GLN A 532 -57.09 9.30 1.70
CA GLN A 532 -55.96 8.56 2.27
C GLN A 532 -55.63 7.26 1.51
N ARG A 533 -56.63 6.52 1.02
CA ARG A 533 -56.39 5.29 0.24
C ARG A 533 -55.84 5.59 -1.14
N LEU A 534 -56.29 6.68 -1.76
CA LEU A 534 -55.77 7.12 -3.05
C LEU A 534 -54.31 7.55 -2.93
N ASP A 535 -53.94 8.23 -1.84
CA ASP A 535 -52.55 8.57 -1.52
C ASP A 535 -51.69 7.31 -1.32
N VAL A 536 -52.15 6.35 -0.52
CA VAL A 536 -51.45 5.07 -0.27
C VAL A 536 -51.29 4.24 -1.55
N LEU A 537 -52.36 4.11 -2.35
CA LEU A 537 -52.29 3.36 -3.61
C LEU A 537 -51.35 4.02 -4.61
N SER A 538 -51.40 5.35 -4.74
CA SER A 538 -50.49 6.11 -5.60
C SER A 538 -49.04 5.98 -5.15
N ALA A 539 -48.79 5.98 -3.84
CA ALA A 539 -47.46 5.78 -3.27
C ALA A 539 -46.92 4.36 -3.52
N LEU A 540 -47.75 3.32 -3.39
CA LEU A 540 -47.36 1.95 -3.71
C LEU A 540 -47.09 1.76 -5.21
N VAL A 541 -47.89 2.38 -6.08
CA VAL A 541 -47.65 2.39 -7.54
C VAL A 541 -46.35 3.11 -7.88
N LEU A 542 -46.06 4.23 -7.22
CA LEU A 542 -44.79 4.95 -7.40
C LEU A 542 -43.60 4.08 -6.97
N ALA A 543 -43.69 3.41 -5.83
CA ALA A 543 -42.65 2.51 -5.34
C ALA A 543 -42.41 1.32 -6.30
N GLU A 544 -43.49 0.75 -6.87
CA GLU A 544 -43.41 -0.33 -7.86
C GLU A 544 -42.73 0.14 -9.16
N ASN A 545 -43.17 1.28 -9.71
CA ASN A 545 -42.61 1.85 -10.94
C ASN A 545 -41.12 2.20 -10.80
N THR A 546 -40.71 2.71 -9.64
CA THR A 546 -39.32 3.10 -9.38
C THR A 546 -38.41 1.89 -9.12
N LEU A 547 -38.91 0.83 -8.47
CA LEU A 547 -38.18 -0.42 -8.25
C LEU A 547 -37.99 -1.26 -9.52
N ASN A 548 -38.86 -1.11 -10.52
CA ASN A 548 -38.79 -1.86 -11.79
C ASN A 548 -37.60 -1.48 -12.70
N GLY A 549 -36.79 -0.48 -12.34
CA GLY A 549 -35.56 -0.17 -13.08
C GLY A 549 -34.30 -0.28 -12.22
N PRO A 550 -33.15 0.27 -12.67
CA PRO A 550 -31.88 0.12 -11.97
C PRO A 550 -31.96 0.70 -10.55
N SER A 551 -31.22 0.12 -9.59
CA SER A 551 -31.22 0.54 -8.19
C SER A 551 -30.35 1.80 -7.95
N THR A 552 -30.67 2.91 -8.62
CA THR A 552 -29.95 4.20 -8.44
C THR A 552 -30.24 4.84 -7.08
N LYS A 553 -29.36 5.76 -6.62
CA LYS A 553 -29.49 6.46 -5.32
C LYS A 553 -30.80 7.24 -5.24
N GLU A 554 -31.20 7.84 -6.36
CA GLU A 554 -32.41 8.64 -6.54
C GLU A 554 -33.65 7.75 -6.47
N ARG A 555 -33.69 6.62 -7.19
CA ARG A 555 -34.83 5.69 -7.15
C ARG A 555 -35.04 5.08 -5.78
N ARG A 556 -33.98 4.64 -5.10
CA ARG A 556 -34.09 4.09 -3.74
C ARG A 556 -34.59 5.12 -2.72
N LEU A 557 -34.17 6.39 -2.87
CA LEU A 557 -34.71 7.50 -2.08
C LEU A 557 -36.20 7.71 -2.35
N VAL A 558 -36.64 7.73 -3.61
CA VAL A 558 -38.07 7.87 -3.96
C VAL A 558 -38.88 6.71 -3.41
N VAL A 559 -38.37 5.47 -3.46
CA VAL A 559 -39.01 4.29 -2.86
C VAL A 559 -39.16 4.47 -1.34
N SER A 560 -38.13 4.94 -0.64
CA SER A 560 -38.18 5.20 0.80
C SER A 560 -39.24 6.27 1.17
N LEU A 561 -39.29 7.37 0.41
CA LEU A 561 -40.29 8.43 0.60
C LEU A 561 -41.70 7.95 0.27
N ALA A 562 -41.87 7.19 -0.81
CA ALA A 562 -43.16 6.62 -1.20
C ALA A 562 -43.66 5.60 -0.17
N LEU A 563 -42.79 4.71 0.32
CA LEU A 563 -43.17 3.73 1.35
C LEU A 563 -43.54 4.39 2.68
N SER A 564 -42.99 5.56 3.01
CA SER A 564 -43.40 6.33 4.20
C SER A 564 -44.90 6.69 4.19
N VAL A 565 -45.48 6.86 2.99
CA VAL A 565 -46.93 7.03 2.78
C VAL A 565 -47.61 5.67 2.58
N GLY A 566 -46.98 4.76 1.82
CA GLY A 566 -47.52 3.44 1.49
C GLY A 566 -47.76 2.52 2.69
N THR A 567 -47.06 2.72 3.82
CA THR A 567 -47.23 1.95 5.07
C THR A 567 -48.39 2.41 5.94
N GLN A 568 -49.10 3.48 5.57
CA GLN A 568 -50.30 3.91 6.28
C GLN A 568 -51.39 2.82 6.26
N MET A 569 -52.39 2.96 7.14
CA MET A 569 -53.50 2.02 7.30
C MET A 569 -53.12 0.56 7.63
N LYS A 570 -51.87 0.29 8.04
CA LYS A 570 -51.37 -1.09 8.25
C LYS A 570 -51.57 -1.97 7.01
N THR A 571 -51.32 -1.40 5.83
CA THR A 571 -51.32 -2.11 4.55
C THR A 571 -50.44 -3.35 4.57
N PHE A 572 -49.28 -3.24 5.21
CA PHE A 572 -48.38 -4.35 5.51
C PHE A 572 -48.71 -4.92 6.89
N LYS A 573 -48.67 -6.26 7.01
CA LYS A 573 -48.64 -6.91 8.32
C LYS A 573 -47.26 -6.70 8.95
N ASP A 574 -47.18 -6.70 10.28
CA ASP A 574 -45.90 -6.58 10.99
C ASP A 574 -44.90 -7.70 10.57
N GLU A 575 -45.41 -8.89 10.26
CA GLU A 575 -44.65 -10.04 9.74
C GLU A 575 -44.06 -9.82 8.33
N GLU A 576 -44.59 -8.87 7.56
CA GLU A 576 -44.17 -8.58 6.17
C GLU A 576 -43.34 -7.31 6.07
N LEU A 577 -43.62 -6.34 6.95
CA LEU A 577 -42.92 -5.05 6.99
C LEU A 577 -41.44 -5.21 7.36
N LEU A 578 -41.15 -6.05 8.36
CA LEU A 578 -39.78 -6.29 8.82
C LEU A 578 -38.89 -6.95 7.74
N PRO A 579 -39.34 -8.02 7.06
CA PRO A 579 -38.63 -8.56 5.90
C PRO A 579 -38.41 -7.54 4.78
N LEU A 580 -39.44 -6.74 4.43
CA LEU A 580 -39.31 -5.72 3.39
C LEU A 580 -38.25 -4.67 3.75
N GLN A 581 -38.27 -4.16 4.98
CA GLN A 581 -37.24 -3.23 5.46
C GLN A 581 -35.83 -3.82 5.44
N LEU A 582 -35.69 -5.12 5.72
CA LEU A 582 -34.40 -5.81 5.66
C LEU A 582 -33.91 -5.98 4.22
N VAL A 583 -34.81 -6.32 3.29
CA VAL A 583 -34.50 -6.41 1.84
C VAL A 583 -34.07 -5.06 1.29
N LEU A 584 -34.80 -3.99 1.60
CA LEU A 584 -34.44 -2.63 1.15
C LEU A 584 -33.09 -2.18 1.72
N LYS A 585 -32.80 -2.48 3.00
CA LYS A 585 -31.48 -2.22 3.59
C LYS A 585 -30.37 -3.02 2.91
N LYS A 586 -30.59 -4.29 2.58
CA LYS A 586 -29.62 -5.09 1.82
C LYS A 586 -29.41 -4.52 0.42
N LEU A 587 -30.49 -4.08 -0.23
CA LEU A 587 -30.45 -3.47 -1.56
C LEU A 587 -29.62 -2.18 -1.55
N ASP A 588 -29.82 -1.33 -0.53
CA ASP A 588 -28.99 -0.13 -0.32
C ASP A 588 -27.52 -0.49 -0.12
N LEU A 589 -27.22 -1.49 0.72
CA LEU A 589 -25.86 -1.95 1.02
C LEU A 589 -25.11 -2.44 -0.23
N ILE A 590 -25.74 -3.32 -1.00
CA ILE A 590 -25.14 -3.97 -2.17
C ILE A 590 -25.02 -3.00 -3.35
N SER A 591 -26.01 -2.13 -3.57
CA SER A 591 -25.98 -1.17 -4.70
C SER A 591 -24.85 -0.14 -4.59
N GLU A 592 -24.30 0.07 -3.39
CA GLU A 592 -23.16 0.97 -3.16
C GLU A 592 -21.95 0.22 -2.56
N LEU A 593 -21.84 -1.10 -2.81
CA LEU A 593 -20.81 -1.97 -2.22
C LEU A 593 -19.41 -1.38 -2.37
N ARG A 594 -19.03 -0.96 -3.59
CA ARG A 594 -17.69 -0.43 -3.86
C ARG A 594 -17.40 0.90 -3.16
N GLU A 595 -18.37 1.82 -3.14
CA GLU A 595 -18.21 3.09 -2.43
C GLU A 595 -18.09 2.85 -0.93
N ARG A 596 -18.91 1.97 -0.36
CA ARG A 596 -18.84 1.62 1.06
C ARG A 596 -17.53 0.94 1.44
N VAL A 597 -17.06 -0.03 0.64
CA VAL A 597 -15.75 -0.66 0.89
C VAL A 597 -14.65 0.40 0.87
N LYS A 598 -14.65 1.30 -0.12
CA LYS A 598 -13.66 2.38 -0.20
C LYS A 598 -13.70 3.32 1.01
N VAL A 599 -14.88 3.76 1.45
CA VAL A 599 -15.03 4.67 2.60
C VAL A 599 -14.63 3.98 3.91
N GLN A 600 -14.99 2.70 4.08
CA GLN A 600 -14.68 1.97 5.32
C GLN A 600 -13.20 1.58 5.43
N CYS A 601 -12.58 1.24 4.31
CA CYS A 601 -11.16 0.91 4.22
C CYS A 601 -10.24 2.13 4.04
N ASP A 602 -10.80 3.36 4.02
CA ASP A 602 -10.02 4.59 3.95
C ASP A 602 -9.22 4.81 5.24
N CYS A 603 -7.91 4.77 5.07
CA CYS A 603 -6.87 4.96 6.08
C CYS A 603 -6.21 6.34 6.01
N SER A 604 -6.81 7.32 5.32
CA SER A 604 -6.33 8.71 5.25
C SER A 604 -5.97 9.33 6.61
N PHE A 605 -6.68 8.93 7.67
CA PHE A 605 -6.42 9.37 9.06
C PHE A 605 -5.01 9.00 9.58
N LEU A 606 -4.34 7.99 9.00
CA LEU A 606 -2.97 7.59 9.41
C LEU A 606 -1.94 8.69 9.20
N TYR A 607 -2.20 9.67 8.33
CA TYR A 607 -1.35 10.85 8.18
C TYR A 607 -1.06 11.54 9.53
N TRP A 608 -2.09 11.63 10.40
CA TRP A 608 -2.00 12.23 11.73
C TRP A 608 -1.34 11.31 12.77
N HIS A 609 -1.21 10.03 12.45
CA HIS A 609 -0.61 8.99 13.29
C HIS A 609 0.67 8.43 12.65
N ARG A 610 1.33 9.17 11.76
CA ARG A 610 2.54 8.72 11.03
C ARG A 610 3.70 8.34 11.94
N THR A 611 3.71 8.85 13.17
CA THR A 611 4.66 8.47 14.24
C THR A 611 4.61 6.99 14.62
N VAL A 612 3.56 6.23 14.26
CA VAL A 612 3.53 4.78 14.49
C VAL A 612 4.36 3.99 13.48
N PHE A 613 4.64 4.57 12.30
CA PHE A 613 5.24 3.87 11.18
C PHE A 613 6.66 3.32 11.46
N PRO A 614 7.56 4.03 12.18
CA PRO A 614 8.83 3.46 12.62
C PRO A 614 8.70 2.17 13.44
N ILE A 615 7.74 2.14 14.37
CA ILE A 615 7.50 0.97 15.25
C ILE A 615 6.98 -0.22 14.44
N TYR A 616 6.18 0.07 13.41
CA TYR A 616 5.70 -0.94 12.47
C TYR A 616 6.86 -1.57 11.67
N LEU A 617 7.72 -0.76 11.07
CA LEU A 617 8.86 -1.25 10.29
C LEU A 617 9.82 -2.09 11.14
N ASP A 618 10.06 -1.67 12.38
CA ASP A 618 10.85 -2.46 13.34
C ASP A 618 10.21 -3.84 13.61
N ASP A 619 8.87 -3.92 13.73
CA ASP A 619 8.16 -5.20 13.91
C ASP A 619 8.23 -6.12 12.68
N VAL A 620 8.09 -5.55 11.48
CA VAL A 620 8.19 -6.30 10.22
C VAL A 620 9.61 -6.82 10.02
N TYR A 621 10.62 -6.01 10.38
CA TYR A 621 12.02 -6.42 10.36
C TYR A 621 12.33 -7.54 11.35
N GLU A 622 11.73 -7.51 12.55
CA GLU A 622 11.84 -8.59 13.53
C GLU A 622 11.18 -9.89 13.02
N ASN A 623 10.09 -9.79 12.25
CA ASN A 623 9.28 -10.92 11.76
C ASN A 623 9.32 -11.04 10.22
N ALA A 624 10.49 -11.36 9.65
CA ALA A 624 10.73 -11.38 8.20
C ALA A 624 9.79 -12.32 7.39
N VAL A 625 9.19 -13.34 8.01
CA VAL A 625 8.21 -14.24 7.36
C VAL A 625 6.99 -13.47 6.85
N ASP A 626 6.65 -12.37 7.50
CA ASP A 626 5.47 -11.56 7.22
C ASP A 626 5.77 -10.34 6.33
N ALA A 627 6.94 -10.31 5.68
CA ALA A 627 7.42 -9.19 4.88
C ALA A 627 6.42 -8.73 3.80
N ALA A 628 5.62 -9.63 3.23
CA ALA A 628 4.63 -9.30 2.20
C ALA A 628 3.56 -8.31 2.68
N ARG A 629 3.29 -8.25 3.99
CA ARG A 629 2.26 -7.38 4.57
C ARG A 629 2.61 -5.89 4.47
N ILE A 630 3.87 -5.55 4.21
CA ILE A 630 4.32 -4.16 3.97
C ILE A 630 3.51 -3.48 2.86
N HIS A 631 3.06 -4.23 1.84
CA HIS A 631 2.22 -3.71 0.77
C HIS A 631 0.89 -3.14 1.29
N TYR A 632 0.29 -3.79 2.29
CA TYR A 632 -0.95 -3.30 2.90
C TYR A 632 -0.72 -2.01 3.68
N MET A 633 0.40 -1.88 4.39
CA MET A 633 0.71 -0.64 5.10
C MET A 633 0.98 0.52 4.15
N PHE A 634 1.77 0.30 3.09
CA PHE A 634 1.99 1.34 2.06
C PHE A 634 0.72 1.71 1.31
N SER A 635 -0.19 0.75 1.10
CA SER A 635 -1.55 1.02 0.61
C SER A 635 -2.33 1.93 1.56
N ALA A 636 -2.27 1.68 2.88
CA ALA A 636 -2.92 2.52 3.89
C ALA A 636 -2.33 3.93 3.97
N LEU A 637 -1.00 4.07 3.89
CA LEU A 637 -0.34 5.37 3.82
C LEU A 637 -0.70 6.11 2.52
N ARG A 638 -0.99 5.39 1.44
CA ARG A 638 -1.35 5.99 0.15
C ARG A 638 -2.72 6.68 0.15
N ASP A 639 -3.64 6.29 1.04
CA ASP A 639 -5.00 6.83 1.05
C ASP A 639 -5.08 8.33 1.34
N CYS A 640 -4.06 8.91 1.99
CA CYS A 640 -4.05 10.33 2.33
C CYS A 640 -3.73 11.26 1.14
N VAL A 641 -3.23 10.75 0.01
CA VAL A 641 -2.81 11.63 -1.09
C VAL A 641 -3.95 12.29 -1.86
N PRO A 642 -5.05 11.60 -2.21
CA PRO A 642 -6.21 12.27 -2.78
C PRO A 642 -6.71 13.42 -1.91
N THR A 643 -6.66 13.29 -0.58
CA THR A 643 -7.10 14.34 0.35
C THR A 643 -6.10 15.49 0.46
N MET A 644 -4.79 15.23 0.33
CA MET A 644 -3.74 16.26 0.32
C MET A 644 -3.81 17.20 -0.89
N LEU A 645 -4.34 16.74 -2.04
CA LEU A 645 -4.54 17.58 -3.23
C LEU A 645 -5.53 18.75 -3.01
N HIS A 646 -6.31 18.70 -1.92
CA HIS A 646 -7.23 19.78 -1.54
C HIS A 646 -6.59 20.85 -0.65
N ALA A 647 -5.31 20.75 -0.30
CA ALA A 647 -4.58 21.79 0.41
C ALA A 647 -4.50 23.09 -0.43
N LYS A 648 -4.85 24.23 0.16
CA LYS A 648 -4.92 25.54 -0.52
C LYS A 648 -4.01 26.62 0.07
N HIS A 649 -3.30 26.33 1.15
CA HIS A 649 -2.37 27.29 1.79
C HIS A 649 -1.04 27.43 1.04
N MET A 650 -0.64 26.43 0.26
CA MET A 650 0.60 26.39 -0.51
C MET A 650 0.44 26.86 -1.97
N GLU A 651 1.55 27.08 -2.67
CA GLU A 651 1.55 27.44 -4.10
C GLU A 651 1.09 26.29 -4.99
N SER A 652 1.58 25.09 -4.69
CA SER A 652 1.12 23.84 -5.29
C SER A 652 0.90 22.81 -4.18
N SER A 653 -0.14 21.99 -4.33
CA SER A 653 -0.33 20.79 -3.51
C SER A 653 0.83 19.80 -3.62
N ASP A 654 1.62 19.87 -4.70
CA ASP A 654 2.77 18.99 -4.93
C ASP A 654 3.86 19.16 -3.88
N GLN A 655 4.03 20.37 -3.31
CA GLN A 655 5.00 20.63 -2.25
C GLN A 655 4.71 19.78 -1.01
N LEU A 656 3.44 19.70 -0.61
CA LEU A 656 2.99 18.87 0.51
C LEU A 656 3.23 17.37 0.23
N LEU A 657 3.03 16.95 -1.03
CA LEU A 657 3.28 15.57 -1.46
C LEU A 657 4.77 15.21 -1.41
N GLU A 658 5.64 16.10 -1.89
CA GLU A 658 7.10 15.91 -1.88
C GLU A 658 7.66 15.85 -0.45
N CYS A 659 7.18 16.72 0.44
CA CYS A 659 7.57 16.68 1.86
C CYS A 659 7.16 15.35 2.51
N TYR A 660 5.94 14.89 2.27
CA TYR A 660 5.45 13.63 2.81
C TYR A 660 6.18 12.41 2.23
N ASP A 661 6.47 12.40 0.91
CA ASP A 661 7.26 11.35 0.28
C ASP A 661 8.66 11.26 0.89
N THR A 662 9.31 12.41 1.08
CA THR A 662 10.65 12.50 1.67
C THR A 662 10.64 11.98 3.12
N GLU A 663 9.69 12.40 3.95
CA GLU A 663 9.56 11.96 5.36
C GLU A 663 9.39 10.43 5.46
N ILE A 664 8.45 9.86 4.69
CA ILE A 664 8.18 8.42 4.72
C ILE A 664 9.36 7.60 4.19
N MET A 665 10.04 8.09 3.15
CA MET A 665 11.22 7.44 2.60
C MET A 665 12.42 7.50 3.54
N GLU A 666 12.63 8.61 4.26
CA GLU A 666 13.66 8.70 5.31
C GLU A 666 13.42 7.67 6.41
N ILE A 667 12.18 7.55 6.90
CA ILE A 667 11.79 6.56 7.91
C ILE A 667 12.00 5.13 7.38
N LEU A 668 11.61 4.85 6.12
CA LEU A 668 11.83 3.54 5.49
C LEU A 668 13.31 3.19 5.38
N ASN A 669 14.14 4.16 4.99
CA ASN A 669 15.58 3.99 4.87
C ASN A 669 16.18 3.66 6.24
N GLU A 670 15.90 4.46 7.27
CA GLU A 670 16.49 4.30 8.60
C GLU A 670 16.06 3.01 9.30
N HIS A 671 14.75 2.69 9.26
CA HIS A 671 14.20 1.60 10.06
C HIS A 671 14.21 0.24 9.36
N LEU A 672 14.26 0.19 8.02
CA LEU A 672 14.23 -1.07 7.28
C LEU A 672 15.44 -1.23 6.34
N LEU A 673 15.60 -0.36 5.34
CA LEU A 673 16.54 -0.60 4.24
C LEU A 673 18.00 -0.56 4.70
N ASP A 674 18.39 0.43 5.50
CA ASP A 674 19.76 0.55 6.02
C ASP A 674 20.10 -0.58 6.99
N LYS A 675 19.12 -1.03 7.78
CA LYS A 675 19.31 -2.18 8.68
C LYS A 675 19.52 -3.47 7.90
N LEU A 676 18.70 -3.72 6.87
CA LEU A 676 18.86 -4.85 5.95
C LEU A 676 20.23 -4.81 5.27
N CYS A 677 20.62 -3.65 4.73
CA CYS A 677 21.91 -3.47 4.07
C CYS A 677 23.09 -3.81 5.00
N LYS A 678 23.08 -3.26 6.22
CA LYS A 678 24.15 -3.48 7.22
C LYS A 678 24.20 -4.93 7.73
N GLU A 679 23.05 -5.57 7.98
CA GLU A 679 23.02 -6.97 8.44
C GLU A 679 23.48 -7.94 7.35
N ILE A 680 23.07 -7.75 6.10
CA ILE A 680 23.49 -8.61 4.97
C ILE A 680 24.97 -8.42 4.69
N GLU A 681 25.45 -7.18 4.66
CA GLU A 681 26.88 -6.89 4.51
C GLU A 681 27.70 -7.56 5.64
N LYS A 682 27.21 -7.50 6.88
CA LYS A 682 27.85 -8.16 8.03
C LYS A 682 27.82 -9.68 7.92
N ASP A 683 26.69 -10.26 7.53
CA ASP A 683 26.53 -11.71 7.35
C ASP A 683 27.44 -12.23 6.23
N LEU A 684 27.46 -11.58 5.06
CA LEU A 684 28.36 -11.91 3.95
C LEU A 684 29.84 -11.84 4.37
N ARG A 685 30.22 -10.78 5.09
CA ARG A 685 31.59 -10.64 5.62
C ARG A 685 31.94 -11.75 6.60
N LEU A 686 31.05 -12.04 7.54
CA LEU A 686 31.27 -13.12 8.51
C LEU A 686 31.37 -14.48 7.81
N SER A 687 30.53 -14.76 6.82
CA SER A 687 30.57 -16.02 6.05
C SER A 687 31.89 -16.20 5.30
N VAL A 688 32.40 -15.17 4.62
CA VAL A 688 33.70 -15.24 3.93
C VAL A 688 34.87 -15.36 4.90
N HIS A 689 34.80 -14.68 6.05
CA HIS A 689 35.83 -14.73 7.08
C HIS A 689 35.65 -15.86 8.12
N THR A 690 34.81 -16.87 7.85
CA THR A 690 34.64 -18.05 8.73
C THR A 690 35.96 -18.78 9.00
N HIS A 691 36.88 -18.78 8.04
CA HIS A 691 38.23 -19.34 8.18
C HIS A 691 39.12 -18.61 9.22
N LEU A 692 38.77 -17.38 9.60
CA LEU A 692 39.49 -16.57 10.60
C LEU A 692 39.07 -16.88 12.06
N LYS A 693 38.18 -17.85 12.30
CA LYS A 693 37.70 -18.25 13.64
C LYS A 693 37.25 -17.06 14.51
N LEU A 694 36.37 -16.21 13.97
CA LEU A 694 35.70 -15.17 14.76
C LEU A 694 34.41 -15.75 15.37
N ASP A 695 34.49 -16.07 16.67
CA ASP A 695 33.44 -16.52 17.60
C ASP A 695 32.49 -17.65 17.16
N ASP A 696 32.40 -18.71 17.99
CA ASP A 696 31.38 -19.76 17.94
C ASP A 696 29.96 -19.18 18.15
N ARG A 697 29.40 -18.57 17.11
CA ARG A 697 27.98 -18.21 17.06
C ARG A 697 27.19 -19.45 16.72
N ASN A 698 26.90 -20.22 17.76
CA ASN A 698 25.99 -21.36 17.66
C ASN A 698 24.63 -20.87 17.08
N PRO A 699 24.18 -21.37 15.92
CA PRO A 699 22.94 -20.91 15.26
C PRO A 699 21.67 -21.13 16.12
N TYR A 700 21.76 -21.97 17.15
CA TYR A 700 20.69 -22.16 18.13
C TYR A 700 20.65 -21.10 19.25
N LYS A 701 21.70 -20.29 19.43
CA LYS A 701 21.76 -19.19 20.43
C LYS A 701 21.55 -17.81 19.81
N VAL A 702 22.03 -17.60 18.59
CA VAL A 702 21.82 -16.38 17.81
C VAL A 702 20.89 -16.76 16.67
N GLY A 703 19.58 -16.62 16.87
CA GLY A 703 18.60 -17.02 15.85
C GLY A 703 18.94 -16.43 14.49
N MET A 704 19.08 -17.27 13.47
CA MET A 704 19.23 -16.81 12.10
C MET A 704 17.88 -16.27 11.61
N LYS A 705 17.86 -14.99 11.24
CA LYS A 705 16.68 -14.39 10.60
C LYS A 705 16.68 -14.74 9.12
N ASP A 706 15.59 -15.30 8.63
CA ASP A 706 15.43 -15.57 7.20
C ASP A 706 15.01 -14.32 6.45
N LEU A 707 16.00 -13.48 6.12
CA LEU A 707 15.82 -12.23 5.38
C LEU A 707 15.50 -12.44 3.89
N ALA A 708 15.53 -13.68 3.38
CA ALA A 708 15.27 -13.96 1.96
C ALA A 708 13.85 -13.55 1.53
N HIS A 709 12.89 -13.59 2.46
CA HIS A 709 11.50 -13.18 2.23
C HIS A 709 11.33 -11.72 1.80
N PHE A 710 12.26 -10.82 2.13
CA PHE A 710 12.22 -9.43 1.64
C PHE A 710 12.60 -9.32 0.15
N PHE A 711 13.37 -10.27 -0.38
CA PHE A 711 13.86 -10.26 -1.77
C PHE A 711 12.95 -10.98 -2.74
N SER A 712 11.97 -11.75 -2.25
CA SER A 712 10.89 -12.33 -3.04
C SER A 712 9.70 -11.39 -3.20
N LEU A 713 9.72 -10.21 -2.57
CA LEU A 713 8.66 -9.22 -2.68
C LEU A 713 8.63 -8.57 -4.07
N LYS A 714 7.42 -8.33 -4.56
CA LYS A 714 7.20 -7.46 -5.71
C LYS A 714 7.52 -5.99 -5.36
N PRO A 715 7.77 -5.12 -6.36
CA PRO A 715 7.98 -3.70 -6.12
C PRO A 715 6.78 -3.06 -5.40
N ILE A 716 7.05 -2.34 -4.33
CA ILE A 716 6.02 -1.64 -3.54
C ILE A 716 5.71 -0.31 -4.23
N ARG A 717 4.44 -0.08 -4.57
CA ARG A 717 3.99 1.21 -5.12
C ARG A 717 3.68 2.19 -4.00
N PHE A 718 4.36 3.33 -4.01
CA PHE A 718 4.06 4.48 -3.15
C PHE A 718 3.89 5.73 -4.04
N PHE A 719 2.64 6.14 -4.24
CA PHE A 719 2.25 7.21 -5.17
C PHE A 719 2.82 7.04 -6.59
N ASN A 720 3.81 7.87 -6.94
CA ASN A 720 4.48 7.93 -8.23
C ASN A 720 5.79 7.13 -8.25
N ARG A 721 6.14 6.45 -7.16
CA ARG A 721 7.40 5.71 -6.99
C ARG A 721 7.15 4.22 -6.84
N PHE A 722 8.04 3.44 -7.44
CA PHE A 722 8.15 2.00 -7.21
C PHE A 722 9.40 1.73 -6.37
N ILE A 723 9.21 1.09 -5.21
CA ILE A 723 10.26 0.76 -4.27
C ILE A 723 10.54 -0.73 -4.42
N ASP A 724 11.66 -1.06 -5.06
CA ASP A 724 12.17 -2.42 -5.14
C ASP A 724 13.29 -2.60 -4.09
N ILE A 725 12.97 -3.35 -3.03
CA ILE A 725 13.90 -3.64 -1.94
C ILE A 725 15.10 -4.45 -2.45
N LYS A 726 14.86 -5.40 -3.37
CA LYS A 726 15.92 -6.23 -3.94
C LYS A 726 16.89 -5.38 -4.75
N ALA A 727 16.38 -4.51 -5.62
CA ALA A 727 17.22 -3.61 -6.41
C ALA A 727 18.00 -2.62 -5.52
N TYR A 728 17.36 -2.08 -4.47
CA TYR A 728 18.02 -1.14 -3.54
C TYR A 728 19.20 -1.77 -2.80
N VAL A 729 18.99 -2.95 -2.19
CA VAL A 729 20.05 -3.68 -1.47
C VAL A 729 21.17 -4.11 -2.44
N THR A 730 20.81 -4.58 -3.64
CA THR A 730 21.79 -4.94 -4.68
C THR A 730 22.65 -3.73 -5.04
N HIS A 731 22.04 -2.57 -5.28
CA HIS A 731 22.76 -1.33 -5.60
C HIS A 731 23.68 -0.87 -4.46
N TYR A 732 23.21 -0.94 -3.21
CA TYR A 732 24.02 -0.60 -2.04
C TYR A 732 25.26 -1.51 -1.94
N LEU A 733 25.09 -2.83 -2.08
CA LEU A 733 26.20 -3.78 -2.00
C LEU A 733 27.16 -3.61 -3.19
N ASP A 734 26.64 -3.42 -4.41
CA ASP A 734 27.47 -3.17 -5.60
C ASP A 734 28.33 -1.91 -5.42
N LYS A 735 27.72 -0.80 -5.00
CA LYS A 735 28.42 0.47 -4.73
C LYS A 735 29.46 0.31 -3.64
N THR A 736 29.12 -0.38 -2.54
CA THR A 736 30.01 -0.58 -1.40
C THR A 736 31.18 -1.47 -1.77
N PHE A 737 30.94 -2.62 -2.40
CA PHE A 737 32.00 -3.53 -2.85
C PHE A 737 32.87 -2.89 -3.92
N TYR A 738 32.30 -2.12 -4.86
CA TYR A 738 33.09 -1.39 -5.84
C TYR A 738 34.01 -0.37 -5.16
N ASN A 739 33.46 0.52 -4.32
CA ASN A 739 34.24 1.53 -3.61
C ASN A 739 35.34 0.91 -2.73
N LEU A 740 35.03 -0.14 -1.97
CA LEU A 740 36.02 -0.82 -1.15
C LEU A 740 37.11 -1.49 -1.98
N THR A 741 36.76 -2.10 -3.12
CA THR A 741 37.75 -2.67 -4.05
C THR A 741 38.62 -1.58 -4.67
N THR A 742 38.09 -0.37 -4.93
CA THR A 742 38.91 0.76 -5.41
C THR A 742 39.92 1.25 -4.37
N VAL A 743 39.57 1.16 -3.08
CA VAL A 743 40.48 1.54 -1.98
C VAL A 743 41.54 0.46 -1.75
N ALA A 744 41.16 -0.82 -1.79
CA ALA A 744 42.04 -1.95 -1.54
C ALA A 744 41.94 -2.98 -2.69
N LEU A 745 42.71 -2.76 -3.76
CA LEU A 745 42.73 -3.61 -4.95
C LEU A 745 43.15 -5.07 -4.66
N HIS A 746 43.79 -5.37 -3.52
CA HIS A 746 44.21 -6.72 -3.16
C HIS A 746 43.06 -7.60 -2.65
N ASP A 747 41.99 -7.00 -2.10
CA ASP A 747 40.83 -7.71 -1.54
C ASP A 747 39.74 -8.02 -2.57
N TRP A 748 40.03 -7.80 -3.86
CA TRP A 748 39.08 -8.04 -4.96
C TRP A 748 38.54 -9.47 -4.97
N ALA A 749 39.35 -10.46 -4.61
CA ALA A 749 38.96 -11.87 -4.56
C ALA A 749 37.93 -12.13 -3.45
N THR A 750 38.15 -11.54 -2.27
CA THR A 750 37.24 -11.64 -1.12
C THR A 750 35.89 -11.00 -1.43
N TYR A 751 35.88 -9.83 -2.08
CA TYR A 751 34.63 -9.20 -2.53
C TYR A 751 33.94 -9.98 -3.66
N SER A 752 34.69 -10.67 -4.52
CA SER A 752 34.12 -11.57 -5.54
C SER A 752 33.44 -12.78 -4.91
N GLU A 753 34.02 -13.36 -3.86
CA GLU A 753 33.39 -14.45 -3.08
C GLU A 753 32.12 -13.97 -2.38
N MET A 754 32.12 -12.76 -1.80
CA MET A 754 30.91 -12.16 -1.20
C MET A 754 29.78 -11.99 -2.23
N ARG A 755 30.09 -11.60 -3.47
CA ARG A 755 29.09 -11.49 -4.56
C ARG A 755 28.48 -12.85 -4.92
N ASN A 756 29.31 -13.88 -5.01
CA ASN A 756 28.84 -15.24 -5.29
C ASN A 756 27.95 -15.77 -4.15
N LEU A 757 28.34 -15.52 -2.89
CA LEU A 757 27.53 -15.87 -1.72
C LEU A 757 26.20 -15.10 -1.67
N ALA A 758 26.21 -13.81 -2.00
CA ALA A 758 24.98 -13.00 -2.07
C ALA A 758 24.00 -13.56 -3.14
N THR A 759 24.54 -13.99 -4.27
CA THR A 759 23.76 -14.61 -5.35
C THR A 759 23.16 -15.95 -4.89
N GLN A 760 23.96 -16.82 -4.27
CA GLN A 760 23.53 -18.16 -3.85
C GLN A 760 22.56 -18.13 -2.66
N ARG A 761 22.80 -17.29 -1.66
CA ARG A 761 22.04 -17.27 -0.40
C ARG A 761 20.80 -16.38 -0.45
N TYR A 762 20.85 -15.28 -1.19
CA TYR A 762 19.78 -14.27 -1.23
C TYR A 762 19.18 -14.05 -2.62
N GLY A 763 19.69 -14.70 -3.66
CA GLY A 763 19.21 -14.52 -5.04
C GLY A 763 19.49 -13.12 -5.62
N LEU A 764 20.46 -12.39 -5.05
CA LEU A 764 20.86 -11.06 -5.50
C LEU A 764 21.81 -11.17 -6.68
N VAL A 765 21.36 -10.81 -7.87
CA VAL A 765 22.21 -10.78 -9.07
C VAL A 765 23.03 -9.50 -9.06
N MET A 766 24.30 -9.61 -8.72
CA MET A 766 25.22 -8.49 -8.60
C MET A 766 26.02 -8.28 -9.89
N THR A 767 26.42 -7.04 -10.15
CA THR A 767 27.23 -6.72 -11.33
C THR A 767 28.66 -7.25 -11.15
N GLU A 768 29.34 -7.72 -12.20
CA GLU A 768 30.76 -8.06 -12.11
C GLU A 768 31.64 -6.80 -12.01
N ALA A 769 32.69 -6.83 -11.19
CA ALA A 769 33.65 -5.74 -11.13
C ALA A 769 34.64 -5.85 -12.28
N HIS A 770 34.47 -5.04 -13.33
CA HIS A 770 35.47 -4.86 -14.39
C HIS A 770 36.64 -3.96 -13.95
N LEU A 771 37.10 -4.10 -12.72
CA LEU A 771 38.29 -3.40 -12.24
C LEU A 771 39.55 -4.12 -12.76
N PRO A 772 40.59 -3.38 -13.21
CA PRO A 772 41.84 -4.00 -13.62
C PRO A 772 42.39 -4.85 -12.48
N SER A 773 42.55 -6.15 -12.71
CA SER A 773 43.15 -7.11 -11.77
C SER A 773 44.67 -6.90 -11.59
N GLN A 774 45.17 -5.69 -11.83
CA GLN A 774 46.55 -5.29 -11.56
C GLN A 774 46.76 -5.24 -10.05
N THR A 775 47.00 -6.42 -9.49
CA THR A 775 47.70 -6.58 -8.21
C THR A 775 48.96 -5.72 -8.24
N LEU A 776 49.19 -4.96 -7.18
CA LEU A 776 50.40 -4.14 -6.94
C LEU A 776 51.73 -4.92 -6.98
N GLU A 777 51.72 -6.23 -7.26
CA GLU A 777 52.93 -6.99 -7.58
C GLU A 777 53.49 -6.48 -8.93
N GLN A 778 54.35 -5.46 -8.86
CA GLN A 778 55.17 -4.91 -9.96
C GLN A 778 56.13 -5.97 -10.53
N GLY A 779 55.61 -7.05 -11.10
CA GLY A 779 56.37 -8.03 -11.87
C GLY A 779 56.39 -7.65 -13.35
N LEU A 780 57.50 -7.95 -14.03
CA LEU A 780 57.59 -7.90 -15.49
C LEU A 780 56.53 -8.81 -16.12
N ASP A 781 55.74 -8.28 -17.06
CA ASP A 781 54.72 -9.01 -17.79
C ASP A 781 55.37 -10.09 -18.68
N VAL A 782 54.72 -11.26 -18.80
CA VAL A 782 55.11 -12.35 -19.70
C VAL A 782 55.30 -11.85 -21.14
N LEU A 783 54.48 -10.91 -21.61
CA LEU A 783 54.63 -10.32 -22.95
C LEU A 783 55.89 -9.47 -23.10
N GLU A 784 56.29 -8.74 -22.06
CA GLU A 784 57.51 -7.93 -22.05
C GLU A 784 58.75 -8.83 -21.99
N ILE A 785 58.70 -9.89 -21.18
CA ILE A 785 59.75 -10.92 -21.12
C ILE A 785 59.89 -11.64 -22.46
N MET A 786 58.77 -11.97 -23.13
CA MET A 786 58.78 -12.58 -24.45
C MET A 786 59.47 -11.67 -25.47
N ARG A 787 59.09 -10.38 -25.53
CA ARG A 787 59.70 -9.40 -26.45
C ARG A 787 61.21 -9.25 -26.22
N ASN A 788 61.65 -9.32 -24.97
CA ASN A 788 63.05 -9.12 -24.56
C ASN A 788 63.72 -10.39 -24.04
N ILE A 789 63.38 -11.57 -24.58
CA ILE A 789 63.87 -12.86 -24.06
C ILE A 789 65.41 -12.95 -24.02
N HIS A 790 66.09 -12.32 -24.97
CA HIS A 790 67.55 -12.27 -25.05
C HIS A 790 68.20 -11.49 -23.90
N VAL A 791 67.52 -10.45 -23.40
CA VAL A 791 67.92 -9.67 -22.22
C VAL A 791 67.60 -10.45 -20.95
N PHE A 792 66.39 -11.01 -20.87
CA PHE A 792 65.92 -11.79 -19.72
C PHE A 792 66.85 -12.96 -19.39
N VAL A 793 67.14 -13.78 -20.40
CA VAL A 793 67.96 -14.99 -20.28
C VAL A 793 69.42 -14.67 -19.88
N SER A 794 69.89 -13.45 -20.15
CA SER A 794 71.24 -12.98 -19.81
C SER A 794 71.32 -12.33 -18.43
N ARG A 795 70.25 -11.64 -18.01
CA ARG A 795 70.19 -10.86 -16.76
C ARG A 795 69.57 -11.60 -15.59
N TYR A 796 68.83 -12.68 -15.79
CA TYR A 796 68.20 -13.43 -14.71
C TYR A 796 68.88 -14.78 -14.49
N LEU A 797 68.86 -15.26 -13.25
CA LEU A 797 69.31 -16.59 -12.87
C LEU A 797 68.12 -17.40 -12.36
N TYR A 798 67.96 -18.61 -12.87
CA TYR A 798 66.90 -19.50 -12.43
C TYR A 798 67.34 -20.29 -11.19
N ASN A 799 66.64 -20.09 -10.07
CA ASN A 799 66.78 -20.93 -8.89
C ASN A 799 65.81 -22.12 -9.00
N LEU A 800 66.35 -23.30 -9.27
CA LEU A 800 65.57 -24.52 -9.45
C LEU A 800 64.83 -24.94 -8.17
N ASN A 801 65.41 -24.71 -6.99
CA ASN A 801 64.86 -25.17 -5.71
C ASN A 801 63.59 -24.39 -5.36
N ASN A 802 63.64 -23.08 -5.52
CA ASN A 802 62.50 -22.22 -5.21
C ASN A 802 61.57 -21.99 -6.42
N GLN A 803 61.99 -22.39 -7.62
CA GLN A 803 61.32 -22.08 -8.89
C GLN A 803 61.07 -20.57 -9.07
N ILE A 804 62.13 -19.78 -8.85
CA ILE A 804 62.10 -18.31 -8.93
C ILE A 804 63.24 -17.83 -9.83
N PHE A 805 62.97 -16.84 -10.68
CA PHE A 805 64.03 -16.08 -11.35
C PHE A 805 64.44 -14.89 -10.51
N ILE A 806 65.75 -14.70 -10.35
CA ILE A 806 66.33 -13.57 -9.62
C ILE A 806 67.21 -12.77 -10.58
N GLU A 807 67.04 -11.46 -10.59
CA GLU A 807 67.88 -10.55 -11.38
C GLU A 807 69.35 -10.57 -10.88
N ARG A 808 70.31 -10.62 -11.79
CA ARG A 808 71.74 -10.78 -11.49
C ARG A 808 72.39 -9.51 -10.94
N THR A 809 71.94 -8.35 -11.41
CA THR A 809 72.35 -7.00 -10.96
C THR A 809 71.22 -6.03 -11.31
N SER A 810 70.74 -5.24 -10.35
CA SER A 810 69.76 -4.18 -10.60
C SER A 810 70.36 -2.80 -10.32
N ASN A 811 69.84 -1.78 -11.00
CA ASN A 811 70.16 -0.36 -10.71
C ASN A 811 69.31 0.18 -9.54
N ASN A 812 68.38 -0.62 -9.02
CA ASN A 812 67.45 -0.26 -7.94
C ASN A 812 67.91 -0.87 -6.60
N LYS A 813 67.40 -0.38 -5.46
CA LYS A 813 67.71 -0.94 -4.12
C LYS A 813 67.23 -2.39 -3.92
N HIS A 814 66.36 -2.90 -4.79
CA HIS A 814 65.80 -4.26 -4.73
C HIS A 814 66.08 -5.00 -6.04
N LEU A 815 66.24 -6.33 -5.93
CA LEU A 815 66.34 -7.23 -7.09
C LEU A 815 64.95 -7.67 -7.51
N ASN A 816 64.66 -7.65 -8.81
CA ASN A 816 63.39 -8.15 -9.32
C ASN A 816 63.35 -9.68 -9.26
N THR A 817 62.25 -10.23 -8.73
CA THR A 817 62.01 -11.68 -8.67
C THR A 817 60.75 -12.06 -9.45
N ILE A 818 60.84 -13.12 -10.26
CA ILE A 818 59.70 -13.65 -11.01
C ILE A 818 59.32 -15.01 -10.46
N ASN A 819 58.09 -15.10 -9.94
CA ASN A 819 57.52 -16.28 -9.34
C ASN A 819 56.44 -16.88 -10.26
N ILE A 820 56.04 -18.11 -9.96
CA ILE A 820 54.93 -18.81 -10.64
C ILE A 820 53.63 -18.00 -10.58
N ARG A 821 53.38 -17.30 -9.47
CA ARG A 821 52.18 -16.45 -9.28
C ARG A 821 52.14 -15.26 -10.25
N HIS A 822 53.27 -14.61 -10.51
CA HIS A 822 53.35 -13.49 -11.47
C HIS A 822 53.01 -13.96 -12.89
N ILE A 823 53.49 -15.15 -13.27
CA ILE A 823 53.17 -15.75 -14.57
C ILE A 823 51.69 -16.17 -14.64
N ALA A 824 51.14 -16.77 -13.57
CA ALA A 824 49.73 -17.15 -13.51
C ALA A 824 48.80 -15.92 -13.62
N ASN A 825 49.15 -14.80 -12.98
CA ASN A 825 48.41 -13.54 -13.11
C ASN A 825 48.49 -12.99 -14.54
N SER A 826 49.67 -13.00 -15.16
CA SER A 826 49.82 -12.56 -16.56
C SER A 826 49.02 -13.42 -17.55
N ILE A 827 48.95 -14.74 -17.32
CA ILE A 827 48.12 -15.66 -18.11
C ILE A 827 46.62 -15.37 -17.88
N ARG A 828 46.22 -14.99 -16.67
CA ARG A 828 44.83 -14.61 -16.36
C ARG A 828 44.43 -13.32 -17.08
N THR A 829 45.32 -12.33 -17.14
CA THR A 829 45.05 -11.04 -17.78
C THR A 829 44.94 -11.14 -19.30
N HIS A 830 45.85 -11.91 -19.92
CA HIS A 830 45.97 -11.92 -21.39
C HIS A 830 45.49 -13.22 -22.06
N GLY A 831 45.05 -14.20 -21.28
CA GLY A 831 44.53 -15.48 -21.76
C GLY A 831 45.59 -16.56 -21.98
N THR A 832 45.13 -17.82 -22.02
CA THR A 832 45.96 -19.02 -22.16
C THR A 832 46.68 -19.12 -23.51
N GLY A 833 46.23 -18.40 -24.54
CA GLY A 833 46.85 -18.38 -25.87
C GLY A 833 48.30 -17.85 -25.89
N ILE A 834 48.68 -17.03 -24.92
CA ILE A 834 50.06 -16.53 -24.81
C ILE A 834 51.04 -17.61 -24.37
N MET A 835 50.57 -18.66 -23.70
CA MET A 835 51.42 -19.79 -23.30
C MET A 835 52.07 -20.44 -24.53
N ASN A 836 51.26 -20.82 -25.53
CA ASN A 836 51.74 -21.46 -26.75
C ASN A 836 52.65 -20.54 -27.55
N THR A 837 52.28 -19.25 -27.64
CA THR A 837 53.06 -18.25 -28.37
C THR A 837 54.43 -18.02 -27.73
N THR A 838 54.49 -17.91 -26.41
CA THR A 838 55.73 -17.68 -25.66
C THR A 838 56.65 -18.90 -25.70
N VAL A 839 56.08 -20.11 -25.60
CA VAL A 839 56.82 -21.37 -25.76
C VAL A 839 57.42 -21.46 -27.16
N ASN A 840 56.65 -21.17 -28.21
CA ASN A 840 57.13 -21.16 -29.60
C ASN A 840 58.26 -20.15 -29.81
N PHE A 841 58.11 -18.92 -29.30
CA PHE A 841 59.15 -17.89 -29.41
C PHE A 841 60.44 -18.29 -28.66
N THR A 842 60.30 -18.93 -27.49
CA THR A 842 61.43 -19.44 -26.73
C THR A 842 62.14 -20.58 -27.47
N TYR A 843 61.41 -21.47 -28.16
CA TYR A 843 62.01 -22.50 -29.01
C TYR A 843 62.75 -21.91 -30.23
N GLN A 844 62.23 -20.86 -30.85
CA GLN A 844 62.94 -20.16 -31.93
C GLN A 844 64.26 -19.54 -31.43
N PHE A 845 64.25 -18.95 -30.23
CA PHE A 845 65.46 -18.45 -29.58
C PHE A 845 66.45 -19.57 -29.25
N LEU A 846 65.96 -20.69 -28.69
CA LEU A 846 66.78 -21.87 -28.41
C LEU A 846 67.40 -22.45 -29.69
N ARG A 847 66.67 -22.51 -30.81
CA ARG A 847 67.22 -22.98 -32.09
C ARG A 847 68.44 -22.18 -32.52
N LYS A 848 68.41 -20.84 -32.40
CA LYS A 848 69.56 -19.98 -32.69
C LYS A 848 70.74 -20.26 -31.74
N LYS A 849 70.48 -20.45 -30.45
CA LYS A 849 71.52 -20.74 -29.45
C LYS A 849 72.10 -22.14 -29.59
N PHE A 850 71.29 -23.15 -29.93
CA PHE A 850 71.75 -24.50 -30.25
C PHE A 850 72.55 -24.55 -31.56
N TYR A 851 72.25 -23.69 -32.52
CA TYR A 851 73.10 -23.55 -33.71
C TYR A 851 74.49 -23.03 -33.33
N ILE A 852 74.59 -22.00 -32.47
CA ILE A 852 75.87 -21.51 -31.93
C ILE A 852 76.58 -22.59 -31.09
N PHE A 853 75.82 -23.34 -30.27
CA PHE A 853 76.35 -24.47 -29.50
C PHE A 853 76.94 -25.54 -30.41
N SER A 854 76.24 -25.87 -31.51
CA SER A 854 76.70 -26.81 -32.53
C SER A 854 77.98 -26.30 -33.20
N GLN A 855 78.02 -25.03 -33.63
CA GLN A 855 79.22 -24.42 -34.19
C GLN A 855 80.42 -24.52 -33.24
N PHE A 856 80.23 -24.26 -31.94
CA PHE A 856 81.27 -24.42 -30.94
C PHE A 856 81.75 -25.88 -30.80
N MET A 857 80.84 -26.85 -30.84
CA MET A 857 81.19 -28.28 -30.76
C MET A 857 81.87 -28.81 -32.03
N TYR A 858 81.62 -28.19 -33.19
CA TYR A 858 82.24 -28.54 -34.46
C TYR A 858 83.55 -27.81 -34.75
N ASP A 859 83.93 -26.83 -33.94
CA ASP A 859 85.25 -26.19 -34.01
C ASP A 859 86.36 -27.24 -33.86
N GLU A 860 87.21 -27.37 -34.88
CA GLU A 860 88.30 -28.35 -34.95
C GLU A 860 89.23 -28.28 -33.73
N HIS A 861 89.50 -27.08 -33.20
CA HIS A 861 90.39 -26.88 -32.06
C HIS A 861 89.82 -27.42 -30.74
N ILE A 862 88.48 -27.46 -30.62
CA ILE A 862 87.77 -27.95 -29.44
C ILE A 862 87.42 -29.43 -29.61
N LYS A 863 86.89 -29.81 -30.77
CA LYS A 863 86.52 -31.19 -31.14
C LYS A 863 87.70 -32.14 -31.05
N SER A 864 88.87 -31.77 -31.59
CA SER A 864 90.07 -32.62 -31.56
C SER A 864 90.56 -32.90 -30.13
N ARG A 865 90.42 -31.94 -29.21
CA ARG A 865 90.78 -32.10 -27.79
C ARG A 865 89.74 -32.94 -27.04
N LEU A 866 88.46 -32.69 -27.27
CA LEU A 866 87.38 -33.50 -26.70
C LEU A 866 87.45 -34.97 -27.15
N ILE A 867 87.78 -35.25 -28.42
CA ILE A 867 87.95 -36.62 -28.92
C ILE A 867 89.15 -37.33 -28.26
N LYS A 868 90.27 -36.62 -28.06
CA LYS A 868 91.43 -37.17 -27.33
C LYS A 868 91.08 -37.51 -25.88
N ASP A 869 90.31 -36.66 -25.22
CA ASP A 869 89.89 -36.89 -23.84
C ASP A 869 88.77 -37.93 -23.72
N ILE A 870 87.88 -38.05 -24.72
CA ILE A 870 86.88 -39.14 -24.78
C ILE A 870 87.55 -40.50 -25.02
N ARG A 871 88.57 -40.59 -25.89
CA ARG A 871 89.34 -41.83 -26.08
C ARG A 871 90.03 -42.24 -24.79
N PHE A 872 90.72 -41.30 -24.14
CA PHE A 872 91.33 -41.54 -22.84
C PHE A 872 90.30 -41.96 -21.79
N PHE A 873 89.16 -41.26 -21.68
CA PHE A 873 88.12 -41.63 -20.73
C PHE A 873 87.58 -43.04 -21.00
N ARG A 874 87.36 -43.42 -22.27
CA ARG A 874 86.89 -44.77 -22.62
C ARG A 874 87.93 -45.87 -22.33
N GLU A 875 89.21 -45.57 -22.52
CA GLU A 875 90.32 -46.50 -22.25
C GLU A 875 90.59 -46.68 -20.74
N THR A 876 90.31 -45.66 -19.93
CA THR A 876 90.67 -45.65 -18.49
C THR A 876 89.46 -45.74 -17.55
N LYS A 877 88.21 -45.78 -18.06
CA LYS A 877 86.98 -45.73 -17.22
C LYS A 877 86.91 -46.86 -16.20
N ASP A 878 87.39 -48.06 -16.55
CA ASP A 878 87.32 -49.25 -15.69
C ASP A 878 88.39 -49.23 -14.59
N GLN A 879 89.46 -48.44 -14.76
CA GLN A 879 90.55 -48.29 -13.77
C GLN A 879 90.35 -47.10 -12.82
N THR A 880 89.50 -46.14 -13.17
CA THR A 880 89.29 -44.89 -12.41
C THR A 880 87.90 -44.76 -11.80
N ASP A 881 87.14 -45.85 -11.74
CA ASP A 881 85.77 -45.88 -11.19
C ASP A 881 84.90 -44.78 -11.82
N GLN A 882 85.05 -44.61 -13.14
CA GLN A 882 84.40 -43.57 -13.95
C GLN A 882 84.73 -42.11 -13.58
N LYS A 883 85.77 -41.83 -12.78
CA LYS A 883 86.16 -40.47 -12.38
C LYS A 883 87.20 -39.86 -13.32
N TYR A 884 86.99 -38.60 -13.70
CA TYR A 884 87.92 -37.86 -14.56
C TYR A 884 89.06 -37.23 -13.72
N PRO A 885 90.36 -37.48 -14.00
CA PRO A 885 91.47 -36.99 -13.19
C PRO A 885 91.60 -35.45 -13.16
N PHE A 886 91.82 -34.87 -11.97
CA PHE A 886 91.90 -33.42 -11.76
C PHE A 886 93.04 -32.75 -12.55
N GLU A 887 94.25 -33.33 -12.54
CA GLU A 887 95.41 -32.77 -13.25
C GLU A 887 95.17 -32.63 -14.77
N ARG A 888 94.36 -33.52 -15.33
CA ARG A 888 94.02 -33.50 -16.75
C ARG A 888 92.94 -32.47 -17.07
N ALA A 889 91.97 -32.29 -16.18
CA ALA A 889 91.00 -31.20 -16.28
C ALA A 889 91.68 -29.82 -16.23
N GLU A 890 92.72 -29.68 -15.38
CA GLU A 890 93.50 -28.46 -15.31
C GLU A 890 94.33 -28.22 -16.59
N LYS A 891 94.97 -29.27 -17.14
CA LYS A 891 95.65 -29.22 -18.43
C LYS A 891 94.70 -28.86 -19.58
N PHE A 892 93.48 -29.39 -19.57
CA PHE A 892 92.43 -29.07 -20.55
C PHE A 892 92.02 -27.59 -20.47
N ASN A 893 91.77 -27.07 -19.27
CA ASN A 893 91.40 -25.66 -19.04
C ASN A 893 92.54 -24.71 -19.45
N ARG A 894 93.79 -25.00 -19.06
CA ARG A 894 94.98 -24.26 -19.49
C ARG A 894 95.15 -24.30 -21.02
N GLY A 895 94.87 -25.46 -21.63
CA GLY A 895 94.88 -25.63 -23.08
C GLY A 895 93.88 -24.74 -23.79
N ILE A 896 92.65 -24.62 -23.28
CA ILE A 896 91.60 -23.79 -23.90
C ILE A 896 91.88 -22.30 -23.70
N ARG A 897 92.44 -21.88 -22.55
CA ARG A 897 92.86 -20.48 -22.35
C ARG A 897 93.92 -20.01 -23.36
N LYS A 898 94.75 -20.91 -23.90
CA LYS A 898 95.75 -20.59 -24.94
C LYS A 898 95.14 -20.31 -26.33
N LEU A 899 93.86 -20.63 -26.56
CA LEU A 899 93.17 -20.41 -27.85
C LEU A 899 92.75 -18.94 -28.06
N GLY A 900 92.84 -18.10 -27.02
CA GLY A 900 92.50 -16.68 -27.08
C GLY A 900 91.57 -16.26 -25.95
N LEU A 901 91.75 -15.03 -25.47
CA LEU A 901 90.83 -14.35 -24.57
C LEU A 901 90.05 -13.32 -25.37
N THR A 902 88.77 -13.19 -25.07
CA THR A 902 87.92 -12.16 -25.67
C THR A 902 88.21 -10.77 -25.05
N PRO A 903 87.75 -9.66 -25.68
CA PRO A 903 88.03 -8.30 -25.19
C PRO A 903 87.63 -8.07 -23.72
N ASP A 904 86.61 -8.79 -23.24
CA ASP A 904 86.13 -8.74 -21.85
C ASP A 904 86.88 -9.68 -20.88
N GLY A 905 88.03 -10.23 -21.30
CA GLY A 905 88.86 -11.13 -20.47
C GLY A 905 88.26 -12.53 -20.25
N GLN A 906 87.20 -12.90 -20.97
CA GLN A 906 86.53 -14.19 -20.83
C GLN A 906 87.18 -15.25 -21.73
N SER A 907 87.39 -16.45 -21.18
CA SER A 907 87.84 -17.60 -21.97
C SER A 907 86.72 -18.17 -22.83
N TYR A 908 87.06 -18.93 -23.88
CA TYR A 908 86.08 -19.67 -24.67
C TYR A 908 85.20 -20.61 -23.83
N LEU A 909 85.72 -21.16 -22.73
CA LEU A 909 84.93 -21.95 -21.77
C LEU A 909 83.94 -21.10 -20.98
N ASP A 910 84.28 -19.85 -20.66
CA ASP A 910 83.38 -18.93 -19.95
C ASP A 910 82.23 -18.50 -20.87
N GLN A 911 82.50 -18.24 -22.15
CA GLN A 911 81.48 -17.98 -23.15
C GLN A 911 80.57 -19.19 -23.36
N PHE A 912 81.13 -20.39 -23.37
CA PHE A 912 80.36 -21.63 -23.46
C PHE A 912 79.50 -21.87 -22.21
N ARG A 913 80.03 -21.57 -21.01
CA ARG A 913 79.28 -21.61 -19.76
C ARG A 913 78.13 -20.61 -19.76
N GLN A 914 78.34 -19.40 -20.28
CA GLN A 914 77.28 -18.42 -20.45
C GLN A 914 76.24 -18.90 -21.45
N LEU A 915 76.65 -19.49 -22.58
CA LEU A 915 75.73 -20.06 -23.57
C LEU A 915 74.86 -21.17 -22.96
N ILE A 916 75.45 -22.10 -22.20
CA ILE A 916 74.72 -23.15 -21.48
C ILE A 916 73.79 -22.55 -20.43
N SER A 917 74.24 -21.54 -19.68
CA SER A 917 73.41 -20.87 -18.68
C SER A 917 72.22 -20.17 -19.33
N GLN A 918 72.41 -19.55 -20.50
CA GLN A 918 71.35 -18.93 -21.28
C GLN A 918 70.34 -19.97 -21.81
N ILE A 919 70.82 -21.11 -22.34
CA ILE A 919 69.96 -22.22 -22.76
C ILE A 919 69.17 -22.76 -21.55
N GLY A 920 69.83 -22.92 -20.40
CA GLY A 920 69.21 -23.39 -19.15
C GLY A 920 68.15 -22.43 -18.62
N ASN A 921 68.42 -21.12 -18.64
CA ASN A 921 67.45 -20.09 -18.24
C ASN A 921 66.23 -20.05 -19.17
N ALA A 922 66.42 -20.17 -20.50
CA ALA A 922 65.32 -20.24 -21.46
C ALA A 922 64.44 -21.49 -21.25
N MET A 923 65.05 -22.65 -20.98
CA MET A 923 64.33 -23.87 -20.64
C MET A 923 63.62 -23.75 -19.27
N GLY A 924 64.27 -23.12 -18.29
CA GLY A 924 63.68 -22.82 -16.99
C GLY A 924 62.46 -21.91 -17.11
N TYR A 925 62.47 -20.98 -18.06
CA TYR A 925 61.35 -20.08 -18.33
C TYR A 925 60.16 -20.83 -18.94
N VAL A 926 60.40 -21.72 -19.92
CA VAL A 926 59.34 -22.62 -20.45
C VAL A 926 58.75 -23.48 -19.35
N ARG A 927 59.58 -24.02 -18.44
CA ARG A 927 59.13 -24.78 -17.28
C ARG A 927 58.26 -23.93 -16.35
N MET A 928 58.66 -22.70 -16.06
CA MET A 928 57.90 -21.79 -15.20
C MET A 928 56.56 -21.37 -15.84
N ILE A 929 56.53 -21.14 -17.16
CA ILE A 929 55.29 -20.90 -17.92
C ILE A 929 54.34 -22.08 -17.81
N ARG A 930 54.84 -23.30 -17.98
CA ARG A 930 54.04 -24.52 -17.81
C ARG A 930 53.51 -24.65 -16.38
N SER A 931 54.36 -24.42 -15.36
CA SER A 931 53.94 -24.44 -13.95
C SER A 931 52.91 -23.35 -13.63
N GLY A 932 53.07 -22.14 -14.17
CA GLY A 932 52.13 -21.03 -14.01
C GLY A 932 50.79 -21.30 -14.71
N GLY A 933 50.82 -21.90 -15.90
CA GLY A 933 49.64 -22.37 -16.60
C GLY A 933 48.90 -23.45 -15.82
N LEU A 934 49.61 -24.47 -15.31
CA LEU A 934 49.02 -25.52 -14.46
C LEU A 934 48.44 -24.95 -13.17
N HIS A 935 49.10 -23.99 -12.52
CA HIS A 935 48.57 -23.33 -11.33
C HIS A 935 47.29 -22.53 -11.64
N CYS A 936 47.23 -21.85 -12.78
CA CYS A 936 46.02 -21.16 -13.24
C CYS A 936 44.88 -22.14 -13.52
N CYS A 937 45.16 -23.23 -14.25
CA CYS A 937 44.16 -24.26 -14.56
C CYS A 937 43.68 -24.97 -13.29
N SER A 938 44.59 -25.35 -12.39
CA SER A 938 44.24 -25.98 -11.11
C SER A 938 43.36 -25.07 -10.25
N SER A 939 43.64 -23.76 -10.24
CA SER A 939 42.77 -22.80 -9.55
C SER A 939 41.40 -22.65 -10.20
N ALA A 940 41.29 -22.78 -11.52
CA ALA A 940 40.02 -22.70 -12.25
C ALA A 940 39.20 -24.01 -12.13
N ILE A 941 39.87 -25.15 -12.01
CA ILE A 941 39.28 -26.50 -11.99
C ILE A 941 39.01 -26.97 -10.55
N ARG A 942 39.29 -26.15 -9.53
CA ARG A 942 39.12 -26.51 -8.10
C ARG A 942 37.71 -26.99 -7.72
N PHE A 943 36.70 -26.66 -8.52
CA PHE A 943 35.31 -27.06 -8.32
C PHE A 943 34.84 -28.23 -9.19
N VAL A 944 35.71 -28.71 -10.10
CA VAL A 944 35.44 -29.92 -10.89
C VAL A 944 35.96 -31.10 -10.05
N PRO A 945 35.10 -32.07 -9.69
CA PRO A 945 35.53 -33.27 -8.98
C PRO A 945 36.61 -34.00 -9.79
N ASP A 946 37.56 -34.62 -9.09
CA ASP A 946 38.51 -35.50 -9.77
C ASP A 946 37.72 -36.69 -10.32
N LEU A 947 37.63 -36.80 -11.64
CA LEU A 947 36.79 -37.80 -12.31
C LEU A 947 37.27 -39.24 -12.02
N GLU A 948 38.50 -39.39 -11.53
CA GLU A 948 39.09 -40.67 -11.12
C GLU A 948 38.78 -41.04 -9.65
N ASP A 949 38.29 -40.12 -8.82
CA ASP A 949 38.08 -40.30 -7.37
C ASP A 949 36.62 -40.01 -6.94
N ILE A 950 35.66 -40.38 -7.79
CA ILE A 950 34.23 -40.34 -7.47
C ILE A 950 33.90 -41.56 -6.61
N VAL A 951 33.76 -41.34 -5.30
CA VAL A 951 33.43 -42.40 -4.35
C VAL A 951 32.05 -42.99 -4.67
N ASN A 952 32.00 -44.30 -4.94
CA ASN A 952 30.75 -44.96 -5.30
C ASN A 952 29.88 -45.13 -4.04
N PHE A 953 28.86 -44.27 -3.93
CA PHE A 953 28.01 -44.16 -2.74
C PHE A 953 27.29 -45.49 -2.41
N GLU A 954 27.09 -46.38 -3.38
CA GLU A 954 26.53 -47.73 -3.15
C GLU A 954 27.44 -48.62 -2.31
N GLU A 955 28.76 -48.53 -2.47
CA GLU A 955 29.72 -49.38 -1.75
C GLU A 955 29.85 -48.96 -0.28
N LEU A 956 29.87 -47.65 -0.02
CA LEU A 956 29.90 -47.11 1.35
C LEU A 956 28.64 -47.47 2.16
N VAL A 957 27.46 -47.40 1.55
CA VAL A 957 26.18 -47.72 2.22
C VAL A 957 26.06 -49.22 2.51
N LYS A 958 26.70 -50.08 1.70
CA LYS A 958 26.82 -51.52 1.97
C LYS A 958 27.79 -51.82 3.10
N GLU A 959 28.94 -51.14 3.15
CA GLU A 959 29.93 -51.32 4.23
C GLU A 959 29.40 -50.88 5.60
N GLU A 960 28.55 -49.85 5.66
CA GLU A 960 27.93 -49.37 6.90
C GLU A 960 26.69 -50.17 7.37
N GLY A 961 26.22 -51.14 6.59
CA GLY A 961 25.12 -52.03 7.01
C GLY A 961 23.73 -51.37 7.12
N LEU A 962 23.47 -50.33 6.33
CA LEU A 962 22.19 -49.61 6.31
C LEU A 962 21.08 -50.41 5.59
N SER A 963 19.81 -50.05 5.83
CA SER A 963 18.63 -50.79 5.34
C SER A 963 18.59 -50.95 3.80
N GLU A 964 17.98 -52.03 3.32
CA GLU A 964 17.88 -52.32 1.87
C GLU A 964 17.20 -51.21 1.05
N GLU A 965 16.28 -50.47 1.67
CA GLU A 965 15.61 -49.31 1.06
C GLU A 965 16.58 -48.15 0.83
N THR A 966 17.51 -47.95 1.77
CA THR A 966 18.57 -46.93 1.69
C THR A 966 19.61 -47.31 0.63
N GLN A 967 19.95 -48.60 0.51
CA GLN A 967 20.83 -49.11 -0.55
C GLN A 967 20.19 -48.94 -1.95
N LYS A 968 18.87 -49.15 -2.08
CA LYS A 968 18.14 -48.89 -3.34
C LYS A 968 18.07 -47.42 -3.69
N ALA A 969 17.89 -46.53 -2.71
CA ALA A 969 17.91 -45.08 -2.92
C ALA A 969 19.31 -44.57 -3.33
N ALA A 970 20.37 -45.12 -2.70
CA ALA A 970 21.77 -44.74 -2.97
C ALA A 970 22.19 -44.99 -4.44
N ARG A 971 21.61 -46.00 -5.11
CA ARG A 971 21.83 -46.28 -6.54
C ARG A 971 21.42 -45.14 -7.49
N TYR A 972 20.51 -44.28 -7.07
CA TYR A 972 20.04 -43.15 -7.90
C TYR A 972 20.78 -41.84 -7.61
N CYS A 973 21.66 -41.82 -6.60
CA CYS A 973 22.38 -40.62 -6.19
C CYS A 973 23.76 -40.48 -6.86
N THR A 974 24.20 -41.47 -7.64
CA THR A 974 25.49 -41.48 -8.37
C THR A 974 25.31 -41.21 -9.87
N SER A 975 24.72 -40.05 -10.20
CA SER A 975 24.75 -39.49 -11.56
C SER A 975 25.33 -38.09 -11.56
#